data_AF-A0A7G4A4I5-F1
#
_entry.id   AF-A0A7G4A4I5-F1
#
_cell.length_a   1.000
_cell.length_b   1.000
_cell.length_c   1.000
_cell.angle_alpha   90.00
_cell.angle_beta   90.00
_cell.angle_gamma   90.00
#
_symmetry.space_group_name_H-M   'P 1'
#
loop_
_entity.id
_entity.type
_entity.pdbx_description
1 polymer ?
#
loop_
_entity_poly.entity_id
_entity_poly.type
_entity_poly.pdbx_seq_one_letter_code
_entity_poly.pdbx_strand_id
1 'polypeptide(L)'
;MTYPSFYFDANRTVDLICMGRVAVDLYAEQIGVSLSDAQSFKKYLGGCAGNIAVGAARLGLECMMFSCVGHDEMGCFLKNELHAEGVNTDLLQTTENHLTGLVLLGIKPPHEFPLMFYRTDCADMQIKSQQISQNVLQQAKAILITGTGLSTDAMLQTTEEVVHLARKAETAIVLDLDYRPVLWRLTALGDGETRYRHSQKVSKIYQRILPHCDLIVGTEEEICIAGGCEEVYDALEKIRELTQAPVVIKRGEKGCAVHFANNSQHLQSKPFPVEILNVLGAGDGFMAGLLSALLRGKSWEAATTYANASGALVVTRHGCAPAIPYKEELDYFIQHFDEEPQIWNSARLMQLHQKHNQHNSQMLIKNSQGFKQGLNTIVTLDSLSDGMSFSSIKLDAGQSYLFNEGYEFAALLMTGKVVFHYAHQSQHAARYDYFSQEPIVLHCPAGSRASVDALTDCEILLIETENYASFAPLLFNQSNLLELDNRGKDILDDSSYRIVRTVFDKRNRPESNLVVGEIITFQGRWSSYPSHYHEQPEIYHYRFTEPQGYAFGENGKEVLRIENYDTYRIANGQTHAHCAAPGYALYTLWFIRHLKENPYTTPTFIKEHEWTRTHKANNRVWKTGLDRRCNQPTHCPHDLVTGLSAESSLSSNTGSREQVAGGRKQDGSQVWKNNNFKE
;
A
#
# COMPACT_ATOMS: atom_id res chain seq x y z
N MET A 1 23.29 -37.84 6.44
CA MET A 1 22.19 -38.67 5.90
C MET A 1 21.80 -38.05 4.56
N THR A 2 21.44 -38.84 3.55
CA THR A 2 21.08 -38.32 2.23
C THR A 2 19.61 -38.60 1.98
N TYR A 3 18.77 -37.56 2.08
CA TYR A 3 17.35 -37.64 1.71
C TYR A 3 17.20 -37.64 0.18
N PRO A 4 16.16 -38.26 -0.39
CA PRO A 4 15.94 -38.24 -1.83
C PRO A 4 15.67 -36.81 -2.32
N SER A 5 16.18 -36.45 -3.49
CA SER A 5 15.86 -35.16 -4.11
C SER A 5 14.38 -35.06 -4.48
N PHE A 6 13.82 -33.85 -4.45
CA PHE A 6 12.52 -33.58 -5.04
C PHE A 6 12.67 -33.45 -6.57
N TYR A 7 11.96 -34.26 -7.33
CA TYR A 7 12.14 -34.38 -8.78
C TYR A 7 11.20 -33.46 -9.54
N PHE A 8 11.76 -32.67 -10.46
CA PHE A 8 11.05 -31.83 -11.44
C PHE A 8 12.01 -31.53 -12.60
N ASP A 9 11.48 -31.10 -13.75
CA ASP A 9 12.31 -30.64 -14.87
C ASP A 9 12.77 -29.20 -14.63
N ALA A 10 14.05 -29.01 -14.34
CA ALA A 10 14.62 -27.71 -14.02
C ALA A 10 14.64 -26.71 -15.20
N ASN A 11 14.45 -27.17 -16.44
CA ASN A 11 14.47 -26.31 -17.64
C ASN A 11 13.13 -25.62 -17.93
N ARG A 12 12.08 -25.95 -17.17
CA ARG A 12 10.75 -25.36 -17.31
C ARG A 12 10.73 -23.91 -16.81
N THR A 13 10.05 -23.04 -17.57
CA THR A 13 10.09 -21.57 -17.39
C THR A 13 9.18 -21.07 -16.28
N VAL A 14 8.11 -21.79 -15.95
CA VAL A 14 7.23 -21.48 -14.82
C VAL A 14 7.62 -22.37 -13.66
N ASP A 15 7.86 -21.78 -12.49
CA ASP A 15 8.19 -22.55 -11.30
C ASP A 15 6.95 -23.20 -10.71
N LEU A 16 5.87 -22.43 -10.53
CA LEU A 16 4.70 -22.88 -9.79
C LEU A 16 3.40 -22.34 -10.39
N ILE A 17 2.46 -23.24 -10.66
CA ILE A 17 1.05 -22.89 -10.89
C ILE A 17 0.30 -23.14 -9.58
N CYS A 18 -0.27 -22.09 -8.98
CA CYS A 18 -1.14 -22.22 -7.82
C CYS A 18 -2.60 -22.31 -8.28
N MET A 19 -3.23 -23.46 -8.07
CA MET A 19 -4.64 -23.68 -8.40
C MET A 19 -5.49 -23.64 -7.13
N GLY A 20 -6.55 -22.84 -7.17
CA GLY A 20 -7.59 -22.87 -6.14
C GLY A 20 -8.05 -21.48 -5.73
N ARG A 21 -8.40 -21.34 -4.45
CA ARG A 21 -9.05 -20.13 -3.95
C ARG A 21 -8.13 -18.92 -3.93
N VAL A 22 -8.61 -17.84 -4.54
CA VAL A 22 -8.20 -16.45 -4.28
C VAL A 22 -9.44 -15.68 -3.83
N ALA A 23 -9.33 -14.92 -2.74
CA ALA A 23 -10.46 -14.25 -2.10
C ALA A 23 -9.98 -12.96 -1.44
N VAL A 24 -10.91 -12.09 -1.02
CA VAL A 24 -10.56 -10.91 -0.22
C VAL A 24 -10.69 -11.24 1.26
N ASP A 25 -9.61 -11.03 2.00
CA ASP A 25 -9.59 -11.15 3.45
C ASP A 25 -9.81 -9.76 4.07
N LEU A 26 -10.79 -9.68 4.96
CA LEU A 26 -11.13 -8.49 5.73
C LEU A 26 -10.79 -8.76 7.20
N TYR A 27 -9.61 -8.32 7.63
CA TYR A 27 -9.14 -8.49 8.99
C TYR A 27 -9.62 -7.34 9.87
N ALA A 28 -10.25 -7.66 11.01
CA ALA A 28 -10.63 -6.67 12.01
C ALA A 28 -9.40 -5.87 12.45
N GLU A 29 -9.54 -4.55 12.53
CA GLU A 29 -8.47 -3.68 13.03
C GLU A 29 -8.44 -3.64 14.56
N GLN A 30 -9.59 -3.86 15.20
CA GLN A 30 -9.69 -3.97 16.65
C GLN A 30 -9.27 -5.39 17.10
N ILE A 31 -8.14 -5.49 17.82
CA ILE A 31 -7.64 -6.76 18.36
C ILE A 31 -8.39 -7.11 19.65
N GLY A 32 -8.68 -8.40 19.86
CA GLY A 32 -9.31 -8.94 21.07
C GLY A 32 -10.83 -8.90 21.07
N VAL A 33 -11.46 -8.26 20.06
CA VAL A 33 -12.93 -8.14 19.98
C VAL A 33 -13.55 -9.27 19.17
N SER A 34 -14.84 -9.53 19.39
CA SER A 34 -15.61 -10.45 18.56
C SER A 34 -15.80 -9.89 17.14
N LEU A 35 -16.05 -10.75 16.15
CA LEU A 35 -16.38 -10.29 14.80
C LEU A 35 -17.65 -9.42 14.77
N SER A 36 -18.61 -9.65 15.68
CA SER A 36 -19.82 -8.83 15.80
C SER A 36 -19.55 -7.43 16.37
N ASP A 37 -18.47 -7.26 17.13
CA ASP A 37 -18.10 -5.97 17.72
C ASP A 37 -17.04 -5.21 16.89
N ALA A 38 -16.45 -5.87 15.90
CA ALA A 38 -15.48 -5.25 14.99
C ALA A 38 -16.15 -4.13 14.19
N GLN A 39 -15.54 -2.93 14.21
CA GLN A 39 -16.11 -1.73 13.58
C GLN A 39 -15.42 -1.37 12.27
N SER A 40 -14.18 -1.81 12.08
CA SER A 40 -13.43 -1.56 10.86
C SER A 40 -12.60 -2.78 10.49
N PHE A 41 -12.38 -2.94 9.18
CA PHE A 41 -11.66 -4.05 8.61
C PHE A 41 -10.62 -3.53 7.63
N LYS A 42 -9.42 -4.10 7.70
CA LYS A 42 -8.38 -3.88 6.71
C LYS A 42 -8.45 -4.98 5.65
N LYS A 43 -8.46 -4.53 4.40
CA LYS A 43 -8.62 -5.38 3.20
C LYS A 43 -7.26 -5.87 2.71
N TYR A 44 -7.14 -7.17 2.45
CA TYR A 44 -5.97 -7.79 1.84
C TYR A 44 -6.35 -8.85 0.80
N LEU A 45 -5.40 -9.20 -0.06
CA LEU A 45 -5.46 -10.44 -0.81
C LEU A 45 -5.43 -11.62 0.17
N GLY A 46 -6.28 -12.61 -0.09
CA GLY A 46 -6.47 -13.80 0.71
C GLY A 46 -6.73 -15.05 -0.13
N GLY A 47 -7.08 -16.12 0.59
CA GLY A 47 -7.25 -17.45 0.01
C GLY A 47 -5.93 -18.22 -0.12
N CYS A 48 -5.92 -19.46 0.37
CA CYS A 48 -4.73 -20.31 0.48
C CYS A 48 -3.85 -20.31 -0.80
N ALA A 49 -4.42 -20.63 -1.97
CA ALA A 49 -3.65 -20.67 -3.21
C ALA A 49 -3.12 -19.28 -3.62
N GLY A 50 -3.91 -18.21 -3.42
CA GLY A 50 -3.49 -16.83 -3.65
C GLY A 50 -2.34 -16.39 -2.74
N ASN A 51 -2.45 -16.67 -1.44
CA ASN A 51 -1.41 -16.38 -0.45
C ASN A 51 -0.10 -17.12 -0.77
N ILE A 52 -0.18 -18.40 -1.14
CA ILE A 52 0.98 -19.19 -1.53
C ILE A 52 1.61 -18.66 -2.82
N ALA A 53 0.82 -18.26 -3.81
CA ALA A 53 1.32 -17.67 -5.06
C ALA A 53 2.10 -16.38 -4.81
N VAL A 54 1.53 -15.45 -4.03
CA VAL A 54 2.19 -14.20 -3.63
C VAL A 54 3.47 -14.50 -2.85
N GLY A 55 3.39 -15.38 -1.86
CA GLY A 55 4.57 -15.74 -1.06
C GLY A 55 5.69 -16.37 -1.88
N ALA A 56 5.35 -17.28 -2.80
CA ALA A 56 6.32 -17.91 -3.69
C ALA A 56 6.97 -16.88 -4.63
N ALA A 57 6.20 -15.95 -5.19
CA ALA A 57 6.70 -14.84 -6.01
C ALA A 57 7.65 -13.92 -5.24
N ARG A 58 7.28 -13.50 -4.02
CA ARG A 58 8.15 -12.70 -3.12
C ARG A 58 9.48 -13.38 -2.79
N LEU A 59 9.51 -14.71 -2.79
CA LEU A 59 10.71 -15.51 -2.55
C LEU A 59 11.48 -15.85 -3.84
N GLY A 60 11.04 -15.31 -4.98
CA GLY A 60 11.70 -15.34 -6.28
C GLY A 60 11.37 -16.54 -7.15
N LEU A 61 10.15 -17.09 -7.04
CA LEU A 61 9.62 -18.07 -8.00
C LEU A 61 8.75 -17.39 -9.07
N GLU A 62 8.87 -17.86 -10.30
CA GLU A 62 7.96 -17.50 -11.39
C GLU A 62 6.61 -18.23 -11.22
N CYS A 63 5.60 -17.50 -10.73
CA CYS A 63 4.32 -18.07 -10.32
C CYS A 63 3.16 -17.66 -11.22
N MET A 64 2.24 -18.59 -11.49
CA MET A 64 0.95 -18.31 -12.14
C MET A 64 -0.22 -18.62 -11.20
N MET A 65 -1.23 -17.76 -11.20
CA MET A 65 -2.47 -18.01 -10.45
C MET A 65 -3.52 -18.64 -11.37
N PHE A 66 -3.86 -19.91 -11.14
CA PHE A 66 -4.97 -20.58 -11.82
C PHE A 66 -6.23 -20.52 -10.95
N SER A 67 -7.06 -19.51 -11.20
CA SER A 67 -8.30 -19.30 -10.44
C SER A 67 -9.35 -18.53 -11.24
N CYS A 68 -10.41 -18.10 -10.58
CA CYS A 68 -11.46 -17.28 -11.15
C CYS A 68 -11.93 -16.24 -10.12
N VAL A 69 -12.10 -14.99 -10.55
CA VAL A 69 -12.62 -13.87 -9.77
C VAL A 69 -13.91 -13.33 -10.37
N GLY A 70 -14.72 -12.65 -9.56
CA GLY A 70 -15.95 -12.03 -10.07
C GLY A 70 -15.64 -10.82 -10.96
N HIS A 71 -16.54 -10.49 -11.88
CA HIS A 71 -16.55 -9.20 -12.56
C HIS A 71 -17.08 -8.13 -11.59
N ASP A 72 -16.31 -7.88 -10.53
CA ASP A 72 -16.61 -6.96 -9.45
C ASP A 72 -15.34 -6.25 -8.97
N GLU A 73 -15.51 -5.19 -8.17
CA GLU A 73 -14.40 -4.39 -7.65
C GLU A 73 -13.43 -5.22 -6.79
N MET A 74 -13.90 -6.30 -6.17
CA MET A 74 -13.06 -7.20 -5.37
C MET A 74 -12.19 -8.07 -6.27
N GLY A 75 -12.72 -8.53 -7.41
CA GLY A 75 -11.97 -9.25 -8.44
C GLY A 75 -10.93 -8.37 -9.11
N CYS A 76 -11.28 -7.12 -9.43
CA CYS A 76 -10.33 -6.11 -9.91
C CYS A 76 -9.20 -5.88 -8.89
N PHE A 77 -9.54 -5.72 -7.61
CA PHE A 77 -8.56 -5.61 -6.53
C PHE A 77 -7.61 -6.81 -6.48
N LEU A 78 -8.13 -8.04 -6.47
CA LEU A 78 -7.30 -9.24 -6.41
C LEU A 78 -6.37 -9.38 -7.62
N LYS A 79 -6.86 -9.07 -8.82
CA LYS A 79 -6.04 -9.09 -10.04
C LYS A 79 -4.90 -8.08 -9.97
N ASN A 80 -5.18 -6.87 -9.49
CA ASN A 80 -4.18 -5.82 -9.34
C ASN A 80 -3.13 -6.18 -8.28
N GLU A 81 -3.54 -6.70 -7.13
CA GLU A 81 -2.62 -7.15 -6.07
C GLU A 81 -1.73 -8.30 -6.54
N LEU A 82 -2.30 -9.32 -7.21
CA LEU A 82 -1.51 -10.41 -7.80
C LEU A 82 -0.46 -9.88 -8.78
N HIS A 83 -0.83 -8.94 -9.65
CA HIS A 83 0.11 -8.29 -10.57
C HIS A 83 1.21 -7.50 -9.86
N ALA A 84 0.85 -6.72 -8.83
CA ALA A 84 1.79 -5.93 -8.04
C ALA A 84 2.79 -6.80 -7.27
N GLU A 85 2.36 -8.00 -6.87
CA GLU A 85 3.20 -9.02 -6.20
C GLU A 85 4.00 -9.89 -7.19
N GLY A 86 3.93 -9.60 -8.49
CA GLY A 86 4.68 -10.33 -9.52
C GLY A 86 4.11 -11.70 -9.88
N VAL A 87 2.85 -11.99 -9.52
CA VAL A 87 2.16 -13.23 -9.91
C VAL A 87 1.53 -13.06 -11.29
N ASN A 88 1.84 -13.97 -12.22
CA ASN A 88 1.22 -13.99 -13.54
C ASN A 88 -0.28 -14.36 -13.42
N THR A 89 -1.14 -13.54 -14.03
CA THR A 89 -2.61 -13.68 -13.96
C THR A 89 -3.25 -14.18 -15.27
N ASP A 90 -2.48 -14.73 -16.21
CA ASP A 90 -2.99 -15.22 -17.50
C ASP A 90 -3.98 -16.39 -17.34
N LEU A 91 -3.85 -17.16 -16.25
CA LEU A 91 -4.78 -18.22 -15.86
C LEU A 91 -5.87 -17.75 -14.88
N LEU A 92 -5.93 -16.45 -14.56
CA LEU A 92 -6.95 -15.88 -13.69
C LEU A 92 -8.17 -15.47 -14.52
N GLN A 93 -9.22 -16.28 -14.43
CA GLN A 93 -10.46 -16.07 -15.17
C GLN A 93 -11.36 -15.05 -14.48
N THR A 94 -12.33 -14.53 -15.23
CA THR A 94 -13.35 -13.64 -14.69
C THR A 94 -14.73 -14.19 -15.02
N THR A 95 -15.67 -14.08 -14.08
CA THR A 95 -17.06 -14.51 -14.24
C THR A 95 -18.05 -13.40 -13.96
N GLU A 96 -19.04 -13.24 -14.83
CA GLU A 96 -20.12 -12.25 -14.71
C GLU A 96 -21.21 -12.66 -13.71
N ASN A 97 -21.29 -13.96 -13.39
CA ASN A 97 -22.44 -14.52 -12.67
C ASN A 97 -22.18 -14.81 -11.18
N HIS A 98 -20.93 -14.69 -10.72
CA HIS A 98 -20.55 -15.07 -9.37
C HIS A 98 -19.63 -14.02 -8.76
N LEU A 99 -19.93 -13.61 -7.54
CA LEU A 99 -19.10 -12.64 -6.82
C LEU A 99 -17.79 -13.27 -6.34
N THR A 100 -16.76 -12.44 -6.26
CA THR A 100 -15.51 -12.73 -5.56
C THR A 100 -15.80 -13.08 -4.09
N GLY A 101 -15.19 -14.15 -3.59
CA GLY A 101 -15.37 -14.59 -2.20
C GLY A 101 -14.75 -13.62 -1.19
N LEU A 102 -15.41 -13.47 -0.04
CA LEU A 102 -14.89 -12.67 1.08
C LEU A 102 -14.70 -13.53 2.33
N VAL A 103 -13.77 -13.15 3.18
CA VAL A 103 -13.58 -13.74 4.51
C VAL A 103 -13.49 -12.62 5.53
N LEU A 104 -14.31 -12.67 6.58
CA LEU A 104 -14.17 -11.80 7.75
C LEU A 104 -13.29 -12.52 8.78
N LEU A 105 -12.26 -11.84 9.29
CA LEU A 105 -11.30 -12.43 10.21
C LEU A 105 -11.13 -11.55 11.45
N GLY A 106 -11.27 -12.15 12.64
CA GLY A 106 -10.95 -11.54 13.92
C GLY A 106 -9.57 -11.99 14.42
N ILE A 107 -8.94 -11.16 15.24
CA ILE A 107 -7.63 -11.45 15.83
C ILE A 107 -7.77 -11.37 17.35
N LYS A 108 -7.77 -12.52 18.05
CA LYS A 108 -7.81 -12.62 19.51
C LYS A 108 -6.66 -13.49 20.02
N PRO A 109 -5.42 -12.97 19.95
CA PRO A 109 -4.24 -13.73 20.34
C PRO A 109 -4.32 -14.13 21.83
N PRO A 110 -3.63 -15.22 22.22
CA PRO A 110 -2.76 -16.04 21.36
C PRO A 110 -3.45 -17.22 20.68
N HIS A 111 -4.73 -17.50 20.96
CA HIS A 111 -5.34 -18.80 20.60
C HIS A 111 -6.68 -18.72 19.84
N GLU A 112 -7.40 -17.60 19.86
CA GLU A 112 -8.71 -17.48 19.22
C GLU A 112 -8.59 -16.61 17.97
N PHE A 113 -8.96 -17.15 16.81
CA PHE A 113 -8.87 -16.43 15.53
C PHE A 113 -10.14 -16.65 14.74
N PRO A 114 -11.25 -15.98 15.14
CA PRO A 114 -12.55 -16.17 14.52
C PRO A 114 -12.47 -15.86 13.04
N LEU A 115 -13.07 -16.71 12.20
CA LEU A 115 -13.17 -16.44 10.78
C LEU A 115 -14.52 -16.91 10.23
N MET A 116 -15.04 -16.14 9.29
CA MET A 116 -16.33 -16.40 8.64
C MET A 116 -16.19 -16.26 7.13
N PHE A 117 -16.54 -17.33 6.42
CA PHE A 117 -16.46 -17.36 4.96
C PHE A 117 -17.77 -16.90 4.33
N TYR A 118 -17.74 -15.77 3.63
CA TYR A 118 -18.77 -15.38 2.67
C TYR A 118 -18.41 -16.02 1.32
N ARG A 119 -18.56 -17.35 1.28
CA ARG A 119 -18.12 -18.19 0.16
C ARG A 119 -19.15 -19.25 -0.22
N THR A 120 -20.34 -18.79 -0.60
CA THR A 120 -21.37 -19.66 -1.19
C THR A 120 -21.43 -19.38 -2.68
N ASP A 121 -21.06 -20.37 -3.51
CA ASP A 121 -21.10 -20.28 -4.98
C ASP A 121 -20.31 -19.08 -5.55
N CYS A 122 -19.13 -18.83 -4.99
CA CYS A 122 -18.26 -17.73 -5.39
C CYS A 122 -17.46 -18.03 -6.66
N ALA A 123 -16.87 -16.98 -7.23
CA ALA A 123 -16.11 -17.03 -8.47
C ALA A 123 -15.00 -18.08 -8.48
N ASP A 124 -14.25 -18.22 -7.38
CA ASP A 124 -13.12 -19.17 -7.30
C ASP A 124 -13.56 -20.64 -7.40
N MET A 125 -14.85 -20.92 -7.22
CA MET A 125 -15.45 -22.25 -7.39
C MET A 125 -15.86 -22.53 -8.84
N GLN A 126 -15.72 -21.56 -9.74
CA GLN A 126 -16.15 -21.65 -11.14
C GLN A 126 -15.02 -22.03 -12.10
N ILE A 127 -13.83 -22.35 -11.58
CA ILE A 127 -12.68 -22.81 -12.36
C ILE A 127 -13.06 -24.09 -13.12
N LYS A 128 -12.65 -24.18 -14.38
CA LYS A 128 -12.90 -25.30 -15.28
C LYS A 128 -11.58 -25.85 -15.82
N SER A 129 -11.50 -27.17 -15.97
CA SER A 129 -10.29 -27.84 -16.46
C SER A 129 -9.88 -27.39 -17.87
N GLN A 130 -10.84 -26.96 -18.70
CA GLN A 130 -10.61 -26.47 -20.06
C GLN A 130 -9.88 -25.11 -20.10
N GLN A 131 -9.79 -24.40 -18.97
CA GLN A 131 -9.12 -23.10 -18.88
C GLN A 131 -7.60 -23.22 -18.72
N ILE A 132 -7.08 -24.44 -18.53
CA ILE A 132 -5.65 -24.73 -18.54
C ILE A 132 -5.34 -25.78 -19.60
N SER A 133 -4.31 -25.53 -20.41
CA SER A 133 -3.89 -26.46 -21.46
C SER A 133 -2.73 -27.34 -21.00
N GLN A 134 -2.58 -28.51 -21.64
CA GLN A 134 -1.42 -29.37 -21.42
C GLN A 134 -0.10 -28.65 -21.73
N ASN A 135 -0.05 -27.76 -22.72
CA ASN A 135 1.15 -26.99 -23.07
C ASN A 135 1.58 -26.07 -21.91
N VAL A 136 0.62 -25.36 -21.29
CA VAL A 136 0.93 -24.52 -20.12
C VAL A 136 1.47 -25.36 -18.96
N LEU A 137 0.87 -26.53 -18.70
CA LEU A 137 1.37 -27.45 -17.67
C LEU A 137 2.79 -27.95 -17.98
N GLN A 138 3.10 -28.26 -19.24
CA GLN A 138 4.43 -28.71 -19.67
C GLN A 138 5.52 -27.64 -19.46
N GLN A 139 5.15 -26.36 -19.35
CA GLN A 139 6.06 -25.26 -19.06
C GLN A 139 6.26 -25.03 -17.55
N ALA A 140 5.48 -25.71 -16.69
CA ALA A 140 5.54 -25.54 -15.24
C ALA A 140 6.28 -26.69 -14.54
N LYS A 141 7.16 -26.37 -13.59
CA LYS A 141 7.84 -27.39 -12.76
C LYS A 141 6.84 -28.11 -11.87
N ALA A 142 5.94 -27.36 -11.23
CA ALA A 142 4.91 -27.91 -10.36
C ALA A 142 3.56 -27.19 -10.50
N ILE A 143 2.49 -27.91 -10.18
CA ILE A 143 1.16 -27.37 -9.88
C ILE A 143 0.82 -27.68 -8.42
N LEU A 144 0.40 -26.67 -7.68
CA LEU A 144 -0.14 -26.80 -6.34
C LEU A 144 -1.66 -26.81 -6.39
N ILE A 145 -2.25 -27.82 -5.75
CA ILE A 145 -3.69 -27.95 -5.51
C ILE A 145 -3.95 -27.93 -3.99
N THR A 146 -5.14 -27.47 -3.60
CA THR A 146 -5.54 -27.39 -2.19
C THR A 146 -6.67 -28.36 -1.88
N GLY A 147 -6.74 -28.88 -0.65
CA GLY A 147 -7.85 -29.72 -0.22
C GLY A 147 -9.20 -28.99 -0.19
N THR A 148 -9.21 -27.67 0.00
CA THR A 148 -10.42 -26.85 -0.21
C THR A 148 -10.93 -26.89 -1.65
N GLY A 149 -10.05 -27.11 -2.64
CA GLY A 149 -10.40 -27.36 -4.04
C GLY A 149 -11.10 -28.71 -4.28
N LEU A 150 -11.25 -29.56 -3.26
CA LEU A 150 -11.94 -30.84 -3.36
C LEU A 150 -13.34 -30.83 -2.71
N SER A 151 -13.74 -29.70 -2.11
CA SER A 151 -14.85 -29.67 -1.15
C SER A 151 -16.26 -29.66 -1.77
N THR A 152 -16.37 -29.39 -3.07
CA THR A 152 -17.63 -29.46 -3.83
C THR A 152 -17.49 -30.37 -5.04
N ASP A 153 -18.59 -30.98 -5.49
CA ASP A 153 -18.54 -31.94 -6.60
C ASP A 153 -17.97 -31.32 -7.88
N ALA A 154 -18.33 -30.07 -8.20
CA ALA A 154 -17.81 -29.36 -9.36
C ALA A 154 -16.29 -29.10 -9.26
N MET A 155 -15.81 -28.64 -8.10
CA MET A 155 -14.38 -28.38 -7.90
C MET A 155 -13.56 -29.67 -7.82
N LEU A 156 -14.11 -30.73 -7.22
CA LEU A 156 -13.51 -32.06 -7.22
C LEU A 156 -13.33 -32.58 -8.65
N GLN A 157 -14.38 -32.50 -9.48
CA GLN A 157 -14.29 -32.91 -10.89
C GLN A 157 -13.23 -32.11 -11.65
N THR A 158 -13.25 -30.77 -11.54
CA THR A 158 -12.23 -29.92 -12.18
C THR A 158 -10.83 -30.30 -11.71
N THR A 159 -10.63 -30.51 -10.41
CA THR A 159 -9.31 -30.84 -9.84
C THR A 159 -8.82 -32.20 -10.31
N GLU A 160 -9.68 -33.22 -10.38
CA GLU A 160 -9.32 -34.55 -10.90
C GLU A 160 -8.89 -34.50 -12.37
N GLU A 161 -9.61 -33.74 -13.19
CA GLU A 161 -9.28 -33.55 -14.60
C GLU A 161 -7.94 -32.81 -14.78
N VAL A 162 -7.68 -31.76 -13.98
CA VAL A 162 -6.41 -31.01 -14.01
C VAL A 162 -5.25 -31.87 -13.50
N VAL A 163 -5.43 -32.65 -12.44
CA VAL A 163 -4.43 -33.62 -11.94
C VAL A 163 -4.06 -34.61 -13.04
N HIS A 164 -5.06 -35.15 -13.75
CA HIS A 164 -4.80 -36.08 -14.84
C HIS A 164 -4.04 -35.41 -16.01
N LEU A 165 -4.37 -34.16 -16.35
CA LEU A 165 -3.63 -33.38 -17.34
C LEU A 165 -2.19 -33.10 -16.89
N ALA A 166 -1.97 -32.74 -15.63
CA ALA A 166 -0.65 -32.48 -15.06
C ALA A 166 0.24 -33.74 -15.09
N ARG A 167 -0.33 -34.92 -14.77
CA ARG A 167 0.39 -36.20 -14.92
C ARG A 167 0.79 -36.48 -16.38
N LYS A 168 -0.06 -36.19 -17.36
CA LYS A 168 0.26 -36.31 -18.80
C LYS A 168 1.32 -35.30 -19.27
N ALA A 169 1.37 -34.14 -18.63
CA ALA A 169 2.37 -33.10 -18.86
C ALA A 169 3.67 -33.35 -18.09
N GLU A 170 3.75 -34.41 -17.27
CA GLU A 170 4.89 -34.69 -16.38
C GLU A 170 5.21 -33.51 -15.45
N THR A 171 4.18 -32.75 -15.05
CA THR A 171 4.27 -31.64 -14.09
C THR A 171 4.12 -32.19 -12.68
N ALA A 172 5.02 -31.81 -11.77
CA ALA A 172 4.96 -32.29 -10.39
C ALA A 172 3.68 -31.77 -9.71
N ILE A 173 3.01 -32.64 -8.95
CA ILE A 173 1.74 -32.31 -8.28
C ILE A 173 1.97 -32.19 -6.79
N VAL A 174 1.76 -30.98 -6.26
CA VAL A 174 1.85 -30.66 -4.84
C VAL A 174 0.44 -30.52 -4.26
N LEU A 175 0.14 -31.25 -3.19
CA LEU A 175 -1.12 -31.14 -2.47
C LEU A 175 -0.88 -30.49 -1.10
N ASP A 176 -1.38 -29.28 -0.90
CA ASP A 176 -1.63 -28.76 0.45
C ASP A 176 -2.99 -29.26 0.91
N LEU A 177 -3.01 -30.00 2.03
CA LEU A 177 -4.23 -30.63 2.51
C LEU A 177 -5.29 -29.60 2.88
N ASP A 178 -4.94 -28.37 3.27
CA ASP A 178 -5.84 -27.21 3.53
C ASP A 178 -7.26 -27.64 3.92
N TYR A 179 -7.40 -28.34 5.05
CA TYR A 179 -8.68 -28.91 5.44
C TYR A 179 -9.47 -27.90 6.27
N ARG A 180 -10.71 -27.63 5.86
CA ARG A 180 -11.62 -26.70 6.53
C ARG A 180 -13.02 -27.30 6.66
N PRO A 181 -13.38 -27.91 7.80
CA PRO A 181 -14.67 -28.59 8.01
C PRO A 181 -15.91 -27.83 7.49
N VAL A 182 -15.95 -26.51 7.67
CA VAL A 182 -17.05 -25.64 7.21
C VAL A 182 -17.24 -25.67 5.69
N LEU A 183 -16.15 -25.70 4.92
CA LEU A 183 -16.18 -25.70 3.46
C LEU A 183 -16.61 -27.06 2.89
N TRP A 184 -16.54 -28.11 3.73
CA TRP A 184 -17.07 -29.45 3.48
C TRP A 184 -18.48 -29.65 4.03
N ARG A 185 -19.11 -28.60 4.59
CA ARG A 185 -20.43 -28.63 5.23
C ARG A 185 -20.52 -29.61 6.40
N LEU A 186 -19.44 -29.75 7.17
CA LEU A 186 -19.37 -30.59 8.37
C LEU A 186 -19.65 -29.80 9.65
N THR A 187 -19.73 -28.48 9.56
CA THR A 187 -20.10 -27.55 10.64
C THR A 187 -21.14 -26.54 10.14
N ALA A 188 -21.66 -25.69 11.03
CA ALA A 188 -22.54 -24.59 10.64
C ALA A 188 -21.80 -23.59 9.74
N LEU A 189 -22.50 -22.91 8.82
CA LEU A 189 -21.88 -22.00 7.84
C LEU A 189 -21.06 -20.86 8.47
N GLY A 190 -21.44 -20.41 9.67
CA GLY A 190 -20.71 -19.38 10.41
C GLY A 190 -19.52 -19.89 11.23
N ASP A 191 -19.32 -21.21 11.35
CA ASP A 191 -18.24 -21.82 12.13
C ASP A 191 -17.02 -22.07 11.24
N GLY A 192 -16.28 -21.00 10.93
CA GLY A 192 -15.02 -21.10 10.20
C GLY A 192 -13.80 -21.40 11.05
N GLU A 193 -13.94 -21.37 12.38
CA GLU A 193 -12.85 -21.54 13.33
C GLU A 193 -12.49 -23.02 13.57
N THR A 194 -13.47 -23.92 13.59
CA THR A 194 -13.23 -25.35 13.78
C THR A 194 -12.24 -25.90 12.75
N ARG A 195 -11.09 -26.40 13.22
CA ARG A 195 -10.00 -26.91 12.37
C ARG A 195 -10.12 -28.39 12.02
N TYR A 196 -10.78 -29.19 12.85
CA TYR A 196 -10.91 -30.63 12.62
C TYR A 196 -12.31 -31.16 12.93
N ARG A 197 -12.82 -31.98 12.01
CA ARG A 197 -13.97 -32.87 12.18
C ARG A 197 -13.70 -34.13 11.35
N HIS A 198 -13.80 -35.30 11.97
CA HIS A 198 -13.64 -36.55 11.24
C HIS A 198 -14.76 -36.75 10.21
N SER A 199 -14.41 -37.29 9.03
CA SER A 199 -15.40 -37.64 8.00
C SER A 199 -14.84 -38.64 6.99
N GLN A 200 -15.36 -39.87 7.01
CA GLN A 200 -14.97 -40.91 6.06
C GLN A 200 -15.21 -40.52 4.59
N LYS A 201 -16.23 -39.71 4.33
CA LYS A 201 -16.52 -39.19 2.99
C LYS A 201 -15.36 -38.31 2.51
N VAL A 202 -14.89 -37.41 3.36
CA VAL A 202 -13.77 -36.51 3.05
C VAL A 202 -12.49 -37.32 2.87
N SER A 203 -12.19 -38.24 3.79
CA SER A 203 -11.01 -39.12 3.68
C SER A 203 -10.96 -39.88 2.35
N LYS A 204 -12.08 -40.49 1.94
CA LYS A 204 -12.17 -41.17 0.63
C LYS A 204 -11.91 -40.25 -0.56
N ILE A 205 -12.27 -38.96 -0.46
CA ILE A 205 -12.03 -37.99 -1.52
C ILE A 205 -10.54 -37.63 -1.58
N TYR A 206 -9.89 -37.34 -0.45
CA TYR A 206 -8.43 -37.14 -0.43
C TYR A 206 -7.70 -38.36 -1.01
N GLN A 207 -8.07 -39.57 -0.57
CA GLN A 207 -7.45 -40.83 -1.00
C GLN A 207 -7.56 -41.12 -2.51
N ARG A 208 -8.48 -40.49 -3.24
CA ARG A 208 -8.53 -40.53 -4.72
C ARG A 208 -7.41 -39.72 -5.37
N ILE A 209 -6.98 -38.64 -4.72
CA ILE A 209 -5.98 -37.71 -5.24
C ILE A 209 -4.56 -38.11 -4.81
N LEU A 210 -4.38 -38.62 -3.58
CA LEU A 210 -3.07 -38.96 -3.01
C LEU A 210 -2.15 -39.80 -3.93
N PRO A 211 -2.63 -40.81 -4.68
CA PRO A 211 -1.79 -41.61 -5.58
C PRO A 211 -1.14 -40.81 -6.73
N HIS A 212 -1.66 -39.62 -7.03
CA HIS A 212 -1.18 -38.77 -8.12
C HIS A 212 -0.23 -37.66 -7.66
N CYS A 213 -0.12 -37.42 -6.35
CA CYS A 213 0.72 -36.37 -5.80
C CYS A 213 2.20 -36.78 -5.77
N ASP A 214 3.07 -35.82 -5.99
CA ASP A 214 4.53 -35.94 -5.84
C ASP A 214 5.01 -35.32 -4.51
N LEU A 215 4.18 -34.50 -3.85
CA LEU A 215 4.39 -33.95 -2.51
C LEU A 215 3.04 -33.73 -1.80
N ILE A 216 2.95 -34.15 -0.54
CA ILE A 216 1.77 -33.93 0.31
C ILE A 216 2.19 -33.14 1.55
N VAL A 217 1.47 -32.06 1.88
CA VAL A 217 1.77 -31.20 3.03
C VAL A 217 0.51 -30.97 3.85
N GLY A 218 0.59 -31.11 5.17
CA GLY A 218 -0.54 -30.86 6.07
C GLY A 218 -0.13 -30.72 7.52
N THR A 219 -1.02 -30.21 8.39
CA THR A 219 -0.87 -30.34 9.85
C THR A 219 -1.11 -31.77 10.32
N GLU A 220 -0.84 -32.06 11.59
CA GLU A 220 -1.12 -33.36 12.20
C GLU A 220 -2.60 -33.77 11.99
N GLU A 221 -3.55 -32.86 12.19
CA GLU A 221 -4.98 -33.10 11.97
C GLU A 221 -5.35 -33.27 10.49
N GLU A 222 -4.70 -32.52 9.60
CA GLU A 222 -4.90 -32.63 8.16
C GLU A 222 -4.41 -34.00 7.64
N ILE A 223 -3.31 -34.51 8.18
CA ILE A 223 -2.82 -35.87 7.87
C ILE A 223 -3.82 -36.93 8.34
N CYS A 224 -4.38 -36.78 9.54
CA CYS A 224 -5.41 -37.67 10.07
C CYS A 224 -6.64 -37.76 9.15
N ILE A 225 -7.18 -36.62 8.69
CA ILE A 225 -8.34 -36.65 7.77
C ILE A 225 -7.98 -37.27 6.42
N ALA A 226 -6.77 -37.05 5.88
CA ALA A 226 -6.33 -37.63 4.61
C ALA A 226 -6.14 -39.16 4.70
N GLY A 227 -5.58 -39.65 5.81
CA GLY A 227 -5.44 -41.09 6.09
C GLY A 227 -6.75 -41.76 6.48
N GLY A 228 -7.72 -41.01 7.00
CA GLY A 228 -8.97 -41.55 7.55
C GLY A 228 -8.76 -42.26 8.89
N CYS A 229 -7.82 -41.77 9.69
CA CYS A 229 -7.49 -42.28 11.01
C CYS A 229 -7.46 -41.13 12.02
N GLU A 230 -7.58 -41.43 13.31
CA GLU A 230 -7.50 -40.41 14.37
C GLU A 230 -6.05 -40.12 14.78
N GLU A 231 -5.17 -41.12 14.66
CA GLU A 231 -3.75 -41.03 15.01
C GLU A 231 -2.88 -40.78 13.78
N VAL A 232 -1.89 -39.88 13.92
CA VAL A 232 -1.02 -39.45 12.81
C VAL A 232 -0.21 -40.62 12.24
N TYR A 233 0.29 -41.52 13.11
CA TYR A 233 1.07 -42.66 12.67
C TYR A 233 0.25 -43.63 11.80
N ASP A 234 -0.96 -43.98 12.24
CA ASP A 234 -1.86 -44.85 11.49
C ASP A 234 -2.30 -44.18 10.18
N ALA A 235 -2.55 -42.87 10.21
CA ALA A 235 -2.86 -42.09 9.03
C ALA A 235 -1.70 -42.10 8.01
N LEU A 236 -0.46 -41.99 8.46
CA LEU A 236 0.72 -42.10 7.61
C LEU A 236 0.83 -43.49 6.97
N GLU A 237 0.64 -44.57 7.74
CA GLU A 237 0.63 -45.94 7.19
C GLU A 237 -0.46 -46.08 6.11
N LYS A 238 -1.66 -45.52 6.34
CA LYS A 238 -2.73 -45.50 5.33
C LYS A 238 -2.41 -44.67 4.10
N ILE A 239 -1.76 -43.53 4.25
CA ILE A 239 -1.28 -42.73 3.10
C ILE A 239 -0.20 -43.50 2.33
N ARG A 240 0.67 -44.24 3.03
CA ARG A 240 1.76 -45.04 2.44
C ARG A 240 1.26 -46.23 1.63
N GLU A 241 0.10 -46.80 1.98
CA GLU A 241 -0.60 -47.80 1.15
C GLU A 241 -0.99 -47.25 -0.24
N LEU A 242 -1.12 -45.92 -0.39
CA LEU A 242 -1.63 -45.26 -1.60
C LEU A 242 -0.55 -44.55 -2.41
N THR A 243 0.51 -44.05 -1.77
CA THR A 243 1.54 -43.26 -2.45
C THR A 243 2.92 -43.32 -1.78
N GLN A 244 3.95 -43.17 -2.61
CA GLN A 244 5.35 -43.08 -2.20
C GLN A 244 5.83 -41.63 -2.05
N ALA A 245 4.96 -40.63 -2.30
CA ALA A 245 5.31 -39.21 -2.20
C ALA A 245 5.80 -38.82 -0.79
N PRO A 246 6.80 -37.95 -0.66
CA PRO A 246 7.14 -37.35 0.62
C PRO A 246 5.94 -36.68 1.26
N VAL A 247 5.77 -36.90 2.58
CA VAL A 247 4.71 -36.29 3.38
C VAL A 247 5.34 -35.35 4.38
N VAL A 248 5.01 -34.06 4.29
CA VAL A 248 5.48 -33.01 5.19
C VAL A 248 4.39 -32.71 6.21
N ILE A 249 4.72 -32.87 7.50
CA ILE A 249 3.81 -32.62 8.61
C ILE A 249 4.21 -31.32 9.30
N LYS A 250 3.34 -30.32 9.23
CA LYS A 250 3.43 -29.03 9.94
C LYS A 250 3.07 -29.27 11.42
N ARG A 251 3.96 -28.91 12.35
CA ARG A 251 3.82 -29.15 13.80
C ARG A 251 3.79 -27.85 14.62
N GLY A 252 3.30 -26.77 14.02
CA GLY A 252 3.22 -25.44 14.63
C GLY A 252 4.58 -24.96 15.15
N GLU A 253 4.62 -24.53 16.40
CA GLU A 253 5.84 -24.07 17.09
C GLU A 253 6.96 -25.12 17.17
N LYS A 254 6.65 -26.41 16.94
CA LYS A 254 7.63 -27.51 16.94
C LYS A 254 8.30 -27.70 15.58
N GLY A 255 8.03 -26.82 14.61
CA GLY A 255 8.59 -26.89 13.26
C GLY A 255 7.83 -27.88 12.37
N CYS A 256 8.55 -28.74 11.65
CA CYS A 256 7.96 -29.74 10.76
C CYS A 256 8.78 -31.02 10.68
N ALA A 257 8.15 -32.07 10.17
CA ALA A 257 8.79 -33.34 9.86
C ALA A 257 8.53 -33.75 8.40
N VAL A 258 9.51 -34.39 7.75
CA VAL A 258 9.35 -34.96 6.41
C VAL A 258 9.51 -36.47 6.47
N HIS A 259 8.44 -37.17 6.13
CA HIS A 259 8.40 -38.63 6.05
C HIS A 259 8.60 -39.06 4.60
N PHE A 260 9.61 -39.88 4.36
CA PHE A 260 9.91 -40.44 3.04
C PHE A 260 9.45 -41.89 2.95
N ALA A 261 9.09 -42.33 1.74
CA ALA A 261 8.86 -43.73 1.48
C ALA A 261 10.09 -44.59 1.78
N ASN A 262 9.88 -45.77 2.36
CA ASN A 262 10.92 -46.78 2.63
C ASN A 262 12.09 -46.29 3.48
N ASN A 263 11.92 -45.21 4.24
CA ASN A 263 12.91 -44.69 5.18
C ASN A 263 12.28 -44.61 6.57
N SER A 264 12.83 -45.36 7.52
CA SER A 264 12.38 -45.36 8.91
C SER A 264 12.78 -44.08 9.67
N GLN A 265 13.70 -43.29 9.12
CA GLN A 265 14.10 -42.00 9.67
C GLN A 265 13.44 -40.86 8.88
N HIS A 266 12.66 -40.04 9.58
CA HIS A 266 12.14 -38.79 9.05
C HIS A 266 13.11 -37.63 9.30
N LEU A 267 13.10 -36.64 8.41
CA LEU A 267 13.77 -35.38 8.65
C LEU A 267 12.95 -34.60 9.69
N GLN A 268 13.58 -34.13 10.77
CA GLN A 268 13.00 -33.14 11.67
C GLN A 268 13.68 -31.80 11.43
N SER A 269 12.88 -30.76 11.19
CA SER A 269 13.39 -29.41 10.97
C SER A 269 13.36 -28.59 12.25
N LYS A 270 14.36 -27.72 12.40
CA LYS A 270 14.50 -26.79 13.52
C LYS A 270 13.35 -25.75 13.51
N PRO A 271 12.71 -25.48 14.66
CA PRO A 271 11.71 -24.41 14.78
C PRO A 271 12.35 -23.03 14.88
N PHE A 272 11.55 -21.98 14.63
CA PHE A 272 11.90 -20.58 14.83
C PHE A 272 10.92 -19.95 15.85
N PRO A 273 11.21 -20.01 17.17
CA PRO A 273 10.35 -19.44 18.19
C PRO A 273 10.21 -17.91 18.03
N VAL A 274 8.97 -17.42 17.97
CA VAL A 274 8.63 -16.00 17.82
C VAL A 274 7.36 -15.67 18.63
N GLU A 275 7.10 -14.38 18.88
CA GLU A 275 5.85 -13.95 19.51
C GLU A 275 4.70 -13.93 18.50
N ILE A 276 3.56 -14.51 18.88
CA ILE A 276 2.41 -14.68 17.99
C ILE A 276 1.49 -13.46 18.09
N LEU A 277 1.28 -12.80 16.96
CA LEU A 277 0.22 -11.83 16.76
C LEU A 277 -1.00 -12.49 16.07
N ASN A 278 -0.76 -13.23 14.99
CA ASN A 278 -1.82 -13.85 14.20
C ASN A 278 -1.38 -15.18 13.57
N VAL A 279 -2.01 -16.30 13.92
CA VAL A 279 -1.64 -17.62 13.37
C VAL A 279 -2.17 -17.85 11.95
N LEU A 280 -3.12 -17.03 11.48
CA LEU A 280 -3.72 -17.18 10.15
C LEU A 280 -2.68 -16.88 9.08
N GLY A 281 -2.51 -17.82 8.14
CA GLY A 281 -1.54 -17.68 7.05
C GLY A 281 -0.18 -18.33 7.31
N ALA A 282 0.10 -18.81 8.52
CA ALA A 282 1.36 -19.50 8.83
C ALA A 282 1.64 -20.67 7.88
N GLY A 283 0.59 -21.44 7.55
CA GLY A 283 0.66 -22.55 6.59
C GLY A 283 0.96 -22.10 5.16
N ASP A 284 0.38 -20.98 4.73
CA ASP A 284 0.59 -20.44 3.38
C ASP A 284 2.04 -19.91 3.25
N GLY A 285 2.54 -19.20 4.26
CA GLY A 285 3.94 -18.77 4.35
C GLY A 285 4.91 -19.95 4.40
N PHE A 286 4.56 -21.01 5.13
CA PHE A 286 5.32 -22.26 5.16
C PHE A 286 5.41 -22.90 3.77
N MET A 287 4.29 -23.00 3.05
CA MET A 287 4.24 -23.55 1.69
C MET A 287 5.07 -22.72 0.71
N ALA A 288 4.98 -21.39 0.78
CA ALA A 288 5.81 -20.49 -0.01
C ALA A 288 7.31 -20.74 0.22
N GLY A 289 7.74 -20.81 1.49
CA GLY A 289 9.14 -21.09 1.84
C GLY A 289 9.61 -22.46 1.37
N LEU A 290 8.80 -23.51 1.59
CA LEU A 290 9.11 -24.89 1.20
C LEU A 290 9.30 -25.00 -0.31
N LEU A 291 8.32 -24.55 -1.08
CA LEU A 291 8.31 -24.68 -2.53
C LEU A 291 9.37 -23.78 -3.18
N SER A 292 9.58 -22.58 -2.66
CA SER A 292 10.63 -21.69 -3.12
C SER A 292 12.02 -22.33 -3.01
N ALA A 293 12.29 -23.11 -1.97
CA ALA A 293 13.54 -23.83 -1.84
C ALA A 293 13.60 -25.10 -2.71
N LEU A 294 12.56 -25.95 -2.67
CA LEU A 294 12.55 -27.22 -3.41
C LEU A 294 12.63 -27.01 -4.92
N LEU A 295 11.85 -26.08 -5.49
CA LEU A 295 11.80 -25.83 -6.94
C LEU A 295 13.05 -25.11 -7.49
N ARG A 296 13.94 -24.66 -6.60
CA ARG A 296 15.30 -24.19 -6.91
C ARG A 296 16.36 -25.26 -6.66
N GLY A 297 15.96 -26.51 -6.41
CA GLY A 297 16.85 -27.65 -6.24
C GLY A 297 17.60 -27.68 -4.91
N LYS A 298 17.15 -26.95 -3.89
CA LYS A 298 17.75 -27.01 -2.54
C LYS A 298 17.42 -28.34 -1.86
N SER A 299 18.23 -28.71 -0.86
CA SER A 299 17.99 -29.91 -0.06
C SER A 299 16.73 -29.79 0.82
N TRP A 300 16.21 -30.92 1.30
CA TRP A 300 15.06 -30.93 2.21
C TRP A 300 15.31 -30.19 3.51
N GLU A 301 16.53 -30.26 4.04
CA GLU A 301 16.93 -29.51 5.23
C GLU A 301 16.78 -28.00 4.98
N ALA A 302 17.40 -27.49 3.90
CA ALA A 302 17.28 -26.09 3.54
C ALA A 302 15.81 -25.70 3.27
N ALA A 303 15.05 -26.56 2.58
CA ALA A 303 13.66 -26.27 2.25
C ALA A 303 12.76 -26.19 3.49
N THR A 304 12.93 -27.12 4.42
CA THR A 304 12.18 -27.11 5.70
C THR A 304 12.64 -25.99 6.63
N THR A 305 13.89 -25.52 6.54
CA THR A 305 14.34 -24.29 7.23
C THR A 305 13.61 -23.06 6.67
N TYR A 306 13.57 -22.90 5.34
CA TYR A 306 12.84 -21.80 4.70
C TYR A 306 11.35 -21.85 5.03
N ALA A 307 10.75 -23.04 5.02
CA ALA A 307 9.35 -23.25 5.35
C ALA A 307 9.03 -22.81 6.80
N ASN A 308 9.78 -23.31 7.79
CA ASN A 308 9.56 -22.95 9.19
C ASN A 308 9.81 -21.46 9.44
N ALA A 309 10.86 -20.90 8.87
CA ALA A 309 11.22 -19.48 9.05
C ALA A 309 10.17 -18.54 8.44
N SER A 310 9.70 -18.84 7.23
CA SER A 310 8.66 -18.06 6.55
C SER A 310 7.34 -18.11 7.33
N GLY A 311 6.91 -19.31 7.75
CA GLY A 311 5.72 -19.47 8.59
C GLY A 311 5.84 -18.73 9.93
N ALA A 312 7.02 -18.75 10.56
CA ALA A 312 7.27 -18.01 11.79
C ALA A 312 7.16 -16.48 11.60
N LEU A 313 7.75 -15.91 10.55
CA LEU A 313 7.63 -14.47 10.31
C LEU A 313 6.18 -14.03 10.03
N VAL A 314 5.39 -14.84 9.31
CA VAL A 314 3.98 -14.53 9.06
C VAL A 314 3.21 -14.33 10.37
N VAL A 315 3.44 -15.18 11.37
CA VAL A 315 2.66 -15.11 12.61
C VAL A 315 2.95 -13.91 13.50
N THR A 316 4.02 -13.17 13.21
CA THR A 316 4.40 -11.95 13.94
C THR A 316 3.64 -10.70 13.47
N ARG A 317 2.77 -10.81 12.45
CA ARG A 317 2.17 -9.67 11.72
C ARG A 317 0.65 -9.80 11.56
N HIS A 318 0.01 -8.72 11.11
CA HIS A 318 -1.45 -8.57 11.13
C HIS A 318 -2.20 -9.43 10.10
N GLY A 319 -1.79 -9.48 8.82
CA GLY A 319 -2.51 -10.19 7.74
C GLY A 319 -1.64 -11.24 7.06
N CYS A 320 -2.23 -12.20 6.33
CA CYS A 320 -1.48 -13.31 5.70
C CYS A 320 -0.55 -12.85 4.56
N ALA A 321 -1.08 -12.65 3.33
CA ALA A 321 -0.29 -12.25 2.16
C ALA A 321 0.67 -11.08 2.43
N PRO A 322 0.25 -9.95 3.04
CA PRO A 322 1.17 -8.85 3.31
C PRO A 322 2.29 -9.22 4.28
N ALA A 323 2.11 -10.19 5.18
CA ALA A 323 3.12 -10.58 6.16
C ALA A 323 4.19 -11.55 5.63
N ILE A 324 3.93 -12.26 4.53
CA ILE A 324 4.89 -13.23 3.97
C ILE A 324 6.18 -12.49 3.63
N PRO A 325 7.36 -12.97 4.10
CA PRO A 325 8.60 -12.23 3.93
C PRO A 325 9.06 -12.18 2.48
N TYR A 326 9.82 -11.13 2.16
CA TYR A 326 10.58 -11.09 0.90
C TYR A 326 11.87 -11.91 1.02
N LYS A 327 12.45 -12.30 -0.12
CA LYS A 327 13.65 -13.16 -0.13
C LYS A 327 14.80 -12.60 0.73
N GLU A 328 15.15 -11.32 0.57
CA GLU A 328 16.24 -10.69 1.34
C GLU A 328 15.95 -10.70 2.85
N GLU A 329 14.69 -10.49 3.21
CA GLU A 329 14.22 -10.49 4.59
C GLU A 329 14.29 -11.90 5.22
N LEU A 330 13.81 -12.92 4.50
CA LEU A 330 13.82 -14.30 4.97
C LEU A 330 15.26 -14.83 5.11
N ASP A 331 16.12 -14.55 4.14
CA ASP A 331 17.53 -14.94 4.16
C ASP A 331 18.25 -14.30 5.36
N TYR A 332 18.01 -13.00 5.60
CA TYR A 332 18.56 -12.28 6.75
C TYR A 332 18.08 -12.86 8.09
N PHE A 333 16.78 -13.16 8.20
CA PHE A 333 16.20 -13.79 9.38
C PHE A 333 16.85 -15.13 9.69
N ILE A 334 16.92 -16.04 8.71
CA ILE A 334 17.51 -17.38 8.87
C ILE A 334 18.99 -17.29 9.28
N GLN A 335 19.74 -16.40 8.65
CA GLN A 335 21.19 -16.28 8.87
C GLN A 335 21.54 -15.84 10.30
N HIS A 336 20.76 -14.94 10.90
CA HIS A 336 21.11 -14.30 12.17
C HIS A 336 20.32 -14.84 13.37
N PHE A 337 19.27 -15.66 13.16
CA PHE A 337 18.39 -16.12 14.23
C PHE A 337 19.11 -16.86 15.36
N ASP A 338 20.14 -17.65 15.04
CA ASP A 338 20.86 -18.46 16.02
C ASP A 338 21.73 -17.63 16.97
N GLU A 339 22.18 -16.46 16.50
CA GLU A 339 22.96 -15.50 17.28
C GLU A 339 22.03 -14.53 18.03
N GLU A 340 20.92 -14.13 17.39
CA GLU A 340 19.94 -13.18 17.91
C GLU A 340 18.50 -13.71 17.78
N PRO A 341 17.99 -14.51 18.73
CA PRO A 341 16.64 -15.10 18.63
C PRO A 341 15.47 -14.09 18.59
N GLN A 342 15.73 -12.82 18.91
CA GLN A 342 14.76 -11.72 18.83
C GLN A 342 14.87 -10.90 17.54
N ILE A 343 15.66 -11.34 16.55
CA ILE A 343 15.90 -10.63 15.29
C ILE A 343 14.62 -10.37 14.48
N TRP A 344 13.56 -11.16 14.71
CA TRP A 344 12.23 -10.96 14.12
C TRP A 344 11.63 -9.58 14.45
N ASN A 345 12.02 -8.97 15.57
CA ASN A 345 11.59 -7.64 16.00
C ASN A 345 12.64 -6.55 15.73
N SER A 346 13.70 -6.85 14.96
CA SER A 346 14.76 -5.88 14.69
C SER A 346 14.31 -4.80 13.69
N ALA A 347 14.80 -3.58 13.88
CA ALA A 347 14.56 -2.46 12.96
C ALA A 347 15.02 -2.79 11.53
N ARG A 348 16.13 -3.53 11.39
CA ARG A 348 16.67 -3.92 10.09
C ARG A 348 15.72 -4.88 9.35
N LEU A 349 15.19 -5.89 10.03
CA LEU A 349 14.25 -6.82 9.41
C LEU A 349 12.96 -6.10 8.97
N MET A 350 12.45 -5.19 9.81
CA MET A 350 11.31 -4.35 9.44
C MET A 350 11.59 -3.47 8.20
N GLN A 351 12.78 -2.89 8.10
CA GLN A 351 13.19 -2.12 6.91
C GLN A 351 13.23 -2.99 5.65
N LEU A 352 13.78 -4.21 5.73
CA LEU A 352 13.82 -5.14 4.59
C LEU A 352 12.41 -5.50 4.11
N HIS A 353 11.48 -5.68 5.04
CA HIS A 353 10.07 -5.91 4.72
C HIS A 353 9.41 -4.70 4.03
N GLN A 354 9.68 -3.49 4.55
CA GLN A 354 9.08 -2.26 4.04
C GLN A 354 9.65 -1.81 2.69
N LYS A 355 10.92 -2.13 2.38
CA LYS A 355 11.59 -1.80 1.11
C LYS A 355 10.79 -2.27 -0.11
N HIS A 356 10.17 -3.44 -0.03
CA HIS A 356 9.42 -4.03 -1.14
C HIS A 356 7.93 -3.68 -1.13
N ASN A 357 7.37 -3.27 0.02
CA ASN A 357 6.00 -2.73 0.11
C ASN A 357 5.87 -1.30 -0.49
N GLN A 358 6.93 -0.78 -1.13
CA GLN A 358 6.98 0.55 -1.73
C GLN A 358 6.12 0.72 -2.99
N HIS A 359 5.35 -0.29 -3.40
CA HIS A 359 4.23 -0.11 -4.34
C HIS A 359 3.06 0.70 -3.76
N ASN A 360 3.09 1.05 -2.46
CA ASN A 360 2.21 2.05 -1.85
C ASN A 360 3.00 3.15 -1.09
N SER A 361 3.96 3.77 -1.77
CA SER A 361 4.59 5.00 -1.25
C SER A 361 3.56 6.12 -1.24
N GLN A 362 3.15 6.58 -0.05
CA GLN A 362 2.23 7.71 0.09
C GLN A 362 2.76 8.94 -0.68
N MET A 363 2.11 9.28 -1.79
CA MET A 363 2.42 10.50 -2.57
C MET A 363 2.30 11.75 -1.69
N LEU A 364 1.33 11.77 -0.77
CA LEU A 364 1.16 12.83 0.22
C LEU A 364 1.61 12.34 1.60
N ILE A 365 2.72 12.88 2.10
CA ILE A 365 3.25 12.62 3.43
C ILE A 365 2.60 13.60 4.41
N LYS A 366 1.81 13.07 5.36
CA LYS A 366 1.11 13.84 6.39
C LYS A 366 2.01 14.12 7.59
N ASN A 367 2.09 15.39 8.00
CA ASN A 367 2.80 15.81 9.23
C ASN A 367 1.92 16.69 10.12
N SER A 368 0.73 16.22 10.48
CA SER A 368 -0.28 17.01 11.20
C SER A 368 0.16 17.61 12.54
N GLN A 369 1.21 17.05 13.16
CA GLN A 369 1.77 17.52 14.43
C GLN A 369 2.97 18.49 14.26
N GLY A 370 3.35 18.81 13.02
CA GLY A 370 4.54 19.61 12.72
C GLY A 370 5.85 18.87 12.99
N PHE A 371 6.91 19.64 13.23
CA PHE A 371 8.28 19.14 13.37
C PHE A 371 8.84 19.32 14.79
N LYS A 372 9.60 18.33 15.25
CA LYS A 372 10.25 18.34 16.57
C LYS A 372 11.56 19.12 16.52
N GLN A 373 12.13 19.44 17.69
CA GLN A 373 13.48 19.99 17.75
C GLN A 373 14.52 19.06 17.10
N GLY A 374 15.49 19.64 16.39
CA GLY A 374 16.50 18.92 15.61
C GLY A 374 16.11 18.65 14.15
N LEU A 375 16.79 17.68 13.53
CA LEU A 375 16.56 17.26 12.14
C LEU A 375 15.35 16.33 12.06
N ASN A 376 14.39 16.67 11.19
CA ASN A 376 13.21 15.88 10.87
C ASN A 376 13.28 15.53 9.39
N THR A 377 13.71 14.32 9.07
CA THR A 377 13.75 13.83 7.69
C THR A 377 12.34 13.49 7.21
N ILE A 378 11.96 14.05 6.06
CA ILE A 378 10.62 13.92 5.48
C ILE A 378 10.67 13.03 4.23
N VAL A 379 11.65 13.28 3.35
CA VAL A 379 11.92 12.49 2.14
C VAL A 379 13.39 12.08 2.16
N THR A 380 13.68 10.81 1.85
CA THR A 380 15.05 10.29 1.75
C THR A 380 15.43 10.08 0.29
N LEU A 381 16.73 10.15 -0.01
CA LEU A 381 17.28 9.94 -1.37
C LEU A 381 16.87 8.59 -1.99
N ASP A 382 16.73 7.55 -1.17
CA ASP A 382 16.35 6.20 -1.60
C ASP A 382 14.84 6.01 -1.80
N SER A 383 14.03 6.97 -1.37
CA SER A 383 12.58 6.88 -1.54
C SER A 383 12.24 7.26 -2.99
N LEU A 384 11.65 6.35 -3.76
CA LEU A 384 11.13 6.53 -5.13
C LEU A 384 11.98 7.37 -6.11
N SER A 385 13.17 6.96 -6.56
CA SER A 385 13.82 7.53 -7.78
C SER A 385 13.96 9.08 -7.91
N ASP A 386 13.57 9.88 -6.92
CA ASP A 386 13.49 11.34 -6.99
C ASP A 386 14.89 11.94 -7.00
N GLY A 387 15.84 11.23 -6.38
CA GLY A 387 17.23 11.64 -6.22
C GLY A 387 17.38 12.90 -5.37
N MET A 388 16.40 13.19 -4.50
CA MET A 388 16.42 14.31 -3.56
C MET A 388 16.09 13.83 -2.15
N SER A 389 16.73 14.41 -1.13
CA SER A 389 16.26 14.37 0.25
C SER A 389 15.58 15.70 0.61
N PHE A 390 14.67 15.63 1.58
CA PHE A 390 14.01 16.80 2.13
C PHE A 390 13.81 16.65 3.63
N SER A 391 14.23 17.66 4.39
CA SER A 391 14.16 17.68 5.86
C SER A 391 13.77 19.05 6.40
N SER A 392 13.16 19.08 7.59
CA SER A 392 12.99 20.29 8.40
C SER A 392 13.93 20.24 9.61
N ILE A 393 14.70 21.31 9.81
CA ILE A 393 15.61 21.48 10.93
C ILE A 393 15.03 22.56 11.84
N LYS A 394 14.71 22.18 13.07
CA LYS A 394 14.31 23.11 14.15
C LYS A 394 15.50 23.28 15.09
N LEU A 395 15.91 24.52 15.33
CA LEU A 395 17.00 24.85 16.24
C LEU A 395 16.50 25.85 17.27
N ASP A 396 16.92 25.67 18.53
CA ASP A 396 16.79 26.66 19.59
C ASP A 396 17.93 27.69 19.50
N ALA A 397 17.70 28.88 20.05
CA ALA A 397 18.74 29.91 20.15
C ALA A 397 20.04 29.37 20.79
N GLY A 398 21.17 29.60 20.11
CA GLY A 398 22.50 29.15 20.52
C GLY A 398 22.91 27.77 20.00
N GLN A 399 22.02 27.05 19.31
CA GLN A 399 22.37 25.78 18.66
C GLN A 399 23.00 26.02 17.27
N SER A 400 23.83 25.07 16.86
CA SER A 400 24.46 25.05 15.54
C SER A 400 24.12 23.75 14.82
N TYR A 401 24.02 23.81 13.50
CA TYR A 401 23.86 22.65 12.64
C TYR A 401 24.91 22.65 11.52
N LEU A 402 25.60 21.52 11.35
CA LEU A 402 26.58 21.30 10.28
C LEU A 402 25.88 20.60 9.12
N PHE A 403 25.89 21.19 7.93
CA PHE A 403 25.29 20.60 6.74
C PHE A 403 26.16 19.46 6.20
N ASN A 404 25.53 18.51 5.51
CA ASN A 404 26.22 17.36 4.95
C ASN A 404 27.06 17.78 3.73
N GLU A 405 28.38 17.58 3.82
CA GLU A 405 29.32 17.90 2.75
C GLU A 405 29.21 16.92 1.56
N GLY A 406 28.52 15.79 1.70
CA GLY A 406 28.41 14.78 0.63
C GLY A 406 27.49 15.17 -0.53
N TYR A 407 26.64 16.18 -0.37
CA TYR A 407 25.57 16.51 -1.32
C TYR A 407 25.62 17.99 -1.74
N GLU A 408 25.08 18.27 -2.93
CA GLU A 408 24.58 19.61 -3.22
C GLU A 408 23.36 19.86 -2.34
N PHE A 409 23.25 21.04 -1.75
CA PHE A 409 22.11 21.36 -0.89
C PHE A 409 21.65 22.82 -0.99
N ALA A 410 20.36 23.01 -0.75
CA ALA A 410 19.72 24.30 -0.52
C ALA A 410 19.08 24.33 0.88
N ALA A 411 19.57 25.23 1.74
CA ALA A 411 19.08 25.45 3.10
C ALA A 411 18.26 26.76 3.15
N LEU A 412 16.93 26.63 3.15
CA LEU A 412 15.97 27.73 3.17
C LEU A 412 15.62 28.10 4.61
N LEU A 413 15.90 29.35 5.01
CA LEU A 413 15.42 29.89 6.28
C LEU A 413 13.91 30.18 6.17
N MET A 414 13.11 29.49 6.97
CA MET A 414 11.66 29.74 7.07
C MET A 414 11.38 30.86 8.05
N THR A 415 11.91 30.76 9.26
CA THR A 415 11.74 31.73 10.34
C THR A 415 12.97 31.75 11.24
N GLY A 416 13.22 32.88 11.90
CA GLY A 416 14.29 33.09 12.87
C GLY A 416 15.44 33.98 12.37
N LYS A 417 16.43 34.17 13.24
CA LYS A 417 17.69 34.85 12.96
C LYS A 417 18.82 33.85 13.04
N VAL A 418 19.70 33.84 12.04
CA VAL A 418 20.82 32.89 11.97
C VAL A 418 22.09 33.55 11.46
N VAL A 419 23.23 32.88 11.66
CA VAL A 419 24.47 33.14 10.96
C VAL A 419 24.82 31.93 10.12
N PHE A 420 24.89 32.09 8.81
CA PHE A 420 25.40 31.05 7.92
C PHE A 420 26.91 31.17 7.79
N HIS A 421 27.61 30.05 7.97
CA HIS A 421 29.06 29.92 7.79
C HIS A 421 29.34 29.07 6.56
N TYR A 422 30.04 29.62 5.59
CA TYR A 422 30.36 28.93 4.33
C TYR A 422 31.51 29.64 3.62
N ALA A 423 32.32 28.95 2.81
CA ALA A 423 33.40 29.57 2.02
C ALA A 423 34.31 30.54 2.81
N HIS A 424 34.63 30.21 4.06
CA HIS A 424 35.43 31.04 4.99
C HIS A 424 34.83 32.42 5.35
N GLN A 425 33.53 32.60 5.14
CA GLN A 425 32.79 33.80 5.54
C GLN A 425 31.59 33.45 6.42
N SER A 426 31.08 34.47 7.12
CA SER A 426 29.92 34.38 8.01
C SER A 426 28.93 35.47 7.62
N GLN A 427 27.66 35.11 7.38
CA GLN A 427 26.65 36.05 6.95
C GLN A 427 25.38 35.94 7.81
N HIS A 428 24.95 37.07 8.37
CA HIS A 428 23.72 37.15 9.14
C HIS A 428 22.50 37.13 8.22
N ALA A 429 21.48 36.39 8.62
CA ALA A 429 20.19 36.31 7.94
C ALA A 429 19.04 36.36 8.96
N ALA A 430 17.93 36.96 8.57
CA ALA A 430 16.72 37.00 9.38
C ALA A 430 15.47 36.93 8.50
N ARG A 431 14.57 36.02 8.82
CA ARG A 431 13.24 35.90 8.21
C ARG A 431 12.22 35.70 9.32
N TYR A 432 11.14 36.46 9.31
CA TYR A 432 10.11 36.41 10.35
C TYR A 432 8.79 35.90 9.80
N ASP A 433 8.50 36.21 8.55
CA ASP A 433 7.27 35.80 7.88
C ASP A 433 7.56 35.41 6.43
N TYR A 434 7.42 34.12 6.13
CA TYR A 434 7.65 33.57 4.81
C TYR A 434 6.51 33.88 3.81
N PHE A 435 5.35 34.35 4.27
CA PHE A 435 4.32 34.85 3.35
C PHE A 435 4.71 36.22 2.77
N SER A 436 5.12 37.17 3.63
CA SER A 436 5.42 38.54 3.18
C SER A 436 6.86 38.74 2.72
N GLN A 437 7.84 38.03 3.29
CA GLN A 437 9.26 38.24 2.99
C GLN A 437 9.80 37.23 1.99
N GLU A 438 10.71 37.69 1.13
CA GLU A 438 11.44 36.88 0.17
C GLU A 438 12.28 35.77 0.82
N PRO A 439 12.55 34.66 0.10
CA PRO A 439 13.33 33.54 0.62
C PRO A 439 14.78 33.93 0.85
N ILE A 440 15.35 33.38 1.93
CA ILE A 440 16.79 33.39 2.19
C ILE A 440 17.29 31.95 2.12
N VAL A 441 18.13 31.64 1.14
CA VAL A 441 18.59 30.27 0.85
C VAL A 441 20.09 30.21 0.74
N LEU A 442 20.75 29.43 1.59
CA LEU A 442 22.15 29.07 1.37
C LEU A 442 22.20 27.89 0.40
N HIS A 443 22.87 28.06 -0.74
CA HIS A 443 23.05 27.01 -1.74
C HIS A 443 24.53 26.68 -1.92
N CYS A 444 24.89 25.40 -1.74
CA CYS A 444 26.27 24.90 -1.74
C CYS A 444 26.41 23.64 -2.62
N PRO A 445 27.54 23.46 -3.33
CA PRO A 445 27.85 22.19 -3.99
C PRO A 445 28.26 21.12 -2.96
N ALA A 446 28.32 19.86 -3.41
CA ALA A 446 29.02 18.82 -2.68
C ALA A 446 30.50 19.20 -2.43
N GLY A 447 31.03 18.77 -1.29
CA GLY A 447 32.37 19.08 -0.78
C GLY A 447 32.49 20.41 -0.06
N SER A 448 31.42 21.21 0.04
CA SER A 448 31.44 22.49 0.76
C SER A 448 31.11 22.33 2.23
N ARG A 449 32.09 22.60 3.10
CA ARG A 449 31.87 22.73 4.54
C ARG A 449 31.06 23.98 4.86
N ALA A 450 29.85 23.79 5.35
CA ALA A 450 28.95 24.88 5.72
C ALA A 450 28.15 24.54 6.99
N SER A 451 27.83 25.54 7.79
CA SER A 451 27.01 25.41 8.99
C SER A 451 26.09 26.61 9.19
N VAL A 452 25.17 26.48 10.13
CA VAL A 452 24.28 27.55 10.55
C VAL A 452 24.23 27.61 12.08
N ASP A 453 24.35 28.83 12.61
CA ASP A 453 24.20 29.13 14.03
C ASP A 453 22.89 29.86 14.25
N ALA A 454 22.04 29.35 15.14
CA ALA A 454 20.76 29.94 15.48
C ALA A 454 20.94 31.07 16.50
N LEU A 455 20.61 32.31 16.12
CA LEU A 455 20.58 33.46 17.05
C LEU A 455 19.24 33.59 17.78
N THR A 456 18.19 33.03 17.20
CA THR A 456 16.87 32.82 17.81
C THR A 456 16.40 31.42 17.45
N ASP A 457 15.33 30.95 18.06
CA ASP A 457 14.63 29.77 17.58
C ASP A 457 14.31 29.94 16.08
N CYS A 458 14.62 28.92 15.29
CA CYS A 458 14.51 28.99 13.84
C CYS A 458 14.05 27.67 13.23
N GLU A 459 13.49 27.76 12.03
CA GLU A 459 13.20 26.62 11.17
C GLU A 459 13.91 26.79 9.83
N ILE A 460 14.62 25.74 9.42
CA ILE A 460 15.33 25.67 8.15
C ILE A 460 14.84 24.45 7.40
N LEU A 461 14.43 24.63 6.15
CA LEU A 461 14.11 23.53 5.25
C LEU A 461 15.35 23.19 4.43
N LEU A 462 15.78 21.94 4.50
CA LEU A 462 16.98 21.44 3.84
C LEU A 462 16.58 20.51 2.69
N ILE A 463 17.03 20.87 1.49
CA ILE A 463 16.89 20.08 0.26
C ILE A 463 18.29 19.61 -0.12
N GLU A 464 18.50 18.33 -0.39
CA GLU A 464 19.81 17.81 -0.82
C GLU A 464 19.65 16.90 -2.04
N THR A 465 20.67 16.87 -2.89
CA THR A 465 20.72 15.97 -4.05
C THR A 465 22.17 15.60 -4.38
N GLU A 466 22.33 14.48 -5.09
CA GLU A 466 23.61 14.13 -5.68
C GLU A 466 23.95 15.09 -6.83
N ASN A 467 25.10 15.73 -6.73
CA ASN A 467 25.72 16.50 -7.80
C ASN A 467 27.25 16.54 -7.61
N TYR A 468 27.97 16.25 -8.68
CA TYR A 468 29.43 16.22 -8.70
C TYR A 468 30.05 17.46 -9.36
N ALA A 469 29.22 18.42 -9.82
CA ALA A 469 29.69 19.67 -10.38
C ALA A 469 30.25 20.59 -9.28
N SER A 470 31.35 21.28 -9.58
CA SER A 470 31.94 22.28 -8.69
C SER A 470 31.41 23.67 -9.04
N PHE A 471 30.91 24.40 -8.05
CA PHE A 471 30.46 25.80 -8.19
C PHE A 471 30.57 26.54 -6.85
N ALA A 472 30.57 27.88 -6.85
CA ALA A 472 30.72 28.63 -5.60
C ALA A 472 29.45 28.58 -4.73
N PRO A 473 29.57 28.33 -3.40
CA PRO A 473 28.48 28.59 -2.45
C PRO A 473 27.92 30.02 -2.57
N LEU A 474 26.62 30.19 -2.40
CA LEU A 474 25.97 31.51 -2.45
C LEU A 474 24.77 31.55 -1.49
N LEU A 475 24.64 32.66 -0.76
CA LEU A 475 23.42 32.99 -0.05
C LEU A 475 22.49 33.83 -0.94
N PHE A 476 21.34 33.27 -1.28
CA PHE A 476 20.27 33.97 -1.95
C PHE A 476 19.43 34.78 -0.96
N ASN A 477 19.03 35.97 -1.37
CA ASN A 477 18.12 36.87 -0.69
C ASN A 477 17.44 37.79 -1.74
N GLN A 478 16.61 38.73 -1.31
CA GLN A 478 15.88 39.65 -2.18
C GLN A 478 16.72 40.30 -3.30
N SER A 479 18.01 40.59 -3.06
CA SER A 479 18.88 41.28 -4.04
C SER A 479 19.35 40.42 -5.21
N ASN A 480 19.25 39.08 -5.12
CA ASN A 480 19.81 38.15 -6.11
C ASN A 480 18.92 36.94 -6.43
N LEU A 481 17.62 37.00 -6.11
CA LEU A 481 16.65 36.02 -6.59
C LEU A 481 16.55 36.04 -8.11
N LEU A 482 16.28 34.88 -8.69
CA LEU A 482 16.09 34.76 -10.13
C LEU A 482 14.83 35.47 -10.62
N GLU A 483 13.73 35.32 -9.91
CA GLU A 483 12.42 35.79 -10.37
C GLU A 483 11.49 36.11 -9.20
N LEU A 484 10.79 37.25 -9.27
CA LEU A 484 9.66 37.62 -8.42
C LEU A 484 8.50 38.02 -9.34
N ASP A 485 7.53 37.11 -9.52
CA ASP A 485 6.53 37.22 -10.57
C ASP A 485 5.09 37.16 -10.03
N ASN A 486 4.22 38.00 -10.59
CA ASN A 486 2.80 38.08 -10.26
C ASN A 486 2.01 37.27 -11.29
N ARG A 487 2.06 35.95 -11.19
CA ARG A 487 1.49 35.07 -12.20
C ARG A 487 -0.03 35.00 -12.09
N GLY A 488 -0.72 35.08 -13.22
CA GLY A 488 -2.18 34.98 -13.30
C GLY A 488 -2.93 36.23 -12.85
N LYS A 489 -2.22 37.32 -12.54
CA LYS A 489 -2.82 38.62 -12.26
C LYS A 489 -3.49 39.18 -13.52
N ASP A 490 -4.65 39.80 -13.35
CA ASP A 490 -5.49 40.39 -14.39
C ASP A 490 -5.98 39.37 -15.45
N ILE A 491 -5.93 38.07 -15.12
CA ILE A 491 -6.36 36.94 -15.95
C ILE A 491 -7.28 36.03 -15.13
N LEU A 492 -8.34 35.52 -15.77
CA LEU A 492 -9.44 34.78 -15.16
C LEU A 492 -10.02 35.47 -13.91
N ASP A 493 -10.18 36.80 -13.94
CA ASP A 493 -10.60 37.62 -12.80
C ASP A 493 -9.81 37.27 -11.52
N ASP A 494 -8.49 37.16 -11.65
CA ASP A 494 -7.53 36.82 -10.60
C ASP A 494 -7.73 35.45 -9.92
N SER A 495 -8.59 34.57 -10.45
CA SER A 495 -8.83 33.24 -9.86
C SER A 495 -7.58 32.34 -9.83
N SER A 496 -6.56 32.66 -10.63
CA SER A 496 -5.25 31.99 -10.64
C SER A 496 -4.09 32.92 -10.26
N TYR A 497 -4.39 34.08 -9.65
CA TYR A 497 -3.35 35.03 -9.25
C TYR A 497 -2.62 34.54 -8.01
N ARG A 498 -1.29 34.40 -8.12
CA ARG A 498 -0.34 34.03 -7.07
C ARG A 498 0.99 34.77 -7.26
N ILE A 499 1.80 34.82 -6.20
CA ILE A 499 3.18 35.31 -6.27
C ILE A 499 4.10 34.10 -6.40
N VAL A 500 5.00 34.12 -7.38
CA VAL A 500 6.04 33.08 -7.55
C VAL A 500 7.40 33.72 -7.33
N ARG A 501 8.18 33.14 -6.42
CA ARG A 501 9.55 33.57 -6.09
C ARG A 501 10.51 32.44 -6.44
N THR A 502 11.14 32.52 -7.60
CA THR A 502 12.15 31.53 -8.00
C THR A 502 13.49 31.96 -7.45
N VAL A 503 14.11 31.10 -6.64
CA VAL A 503 15.41 31.39 -6.02
C VAL A 503 16.50 31.19 -7.04
N PHE A 504 16.58 29.99 -7.61
CA PHE A 504 17.53 29.66 -8.65
C PHE A 504 17.06 28.50 -9.54
N ASP A 505 17.60 28.47 -10.75
CA ASP A 505 17.55 27.37 -11.72
C ASP A 505 18.81 27.45 -12.62
N LYS A 506 18.84 26.72 -13.74
CA LYS A 506 19.97 26.75 -14.69
C LYS A 506 20.36 28.15 -15.21
N ARG A 507 19.49 29.14 -15.18
CA ARG A 507 19.75 30.51 -15.65
C ARG A 507 20.76 31.25 -14.76
N ASN A 508 20.72 31.06 -13.45
CA ASN A 508 21.65 31.69 -12.50
C ASN A 508 22.50 30.69 -11.69
N ARG A 509 22.23 29.39 -11.80
CA ARG A 509 23.00 28.26 -11.24
C ARG A 509 23.13 27.12 -12.29
N PRO A 510 23.83 27.33 -13.41
CA PRO A 510 23.91 26.35 -14.50
C PRO A 510 24.50 24.99 -14.09
N GLU A 511 25.32 24.95 -13.04
CA GLU A 511 25.96 23.74 -12.51
C GLU A 511 25.05 22.94 -11.55
N SER A 512 23.96 23.53 -11.07
CA SER A 512 23.07 22.92 -10.07
C SER A 512 22.22 21.79 -10.63
N ASN A 513 21.95 20.76 -9.83
CA ASN A 513 20.92 19.76 -10.13
C ASN A 513 19.55 20.13 -9.55
N LEU A 514 19.43 21.26 -8.86
CA LEU A 514 18.20 21.71 -8.22
C LEU A 514 17.60 22.93 -8.95
N VAL A 515 16.27 22.97 -8.93
CA VAL A 515 15.47 24.18 -9.08
C VAL A 515 14.76 24.41 -7.75
N VAL A 516 14.80 25.63 -7.21
CA VAL A 516 14.16 25.92 -5.93
C VAL A 516 13.37 27.22 -6.02
N GLY A 517 12.14 27.20 -5.51
CA GLY A 517 11.31 28.39 -5.40
C GLY A 517 10.21 28.25 -4.36
N GLU A 518 9.47 29.33 -4.16
CA GLU A 518 8.27 29.34 -3.34
C GLU A 518 7.11 30.01 -4.10
N ILE A 519 5.88 29.65 -3.71
CA ILE A 519 4.65 30.20 -4.25
C ILE A 519 3.76 30.65 -3.08
N ILE A 520 3.22 31.87 -3.19
CA ILE A 520 2.16 32.36 -2.31
C ILE A 520 0.85 32.38 -3.09
N THR A 521 -0.01 31.41 -2.81
CA THR A 521 -1.37 31.32 -3.37
C THR A 521 -2.33 32.02 -2.42
N PHE A 522 -3.02 33.07 -2.90
CA PHE A 522 -4.00 33.75 -2.08
C PHE A 522 -5.24 32.88 -1.86
N GLN A 523 -5.98 33.18 -0.82
CA GLN A 523 -7.18 32.45 -0.40
C GLN A 523 -8.19 32.24 -1.53
N GLY A 524 -8.68 31.01 -1.66
CA GLY A 524 -9.68 30.63 -2.67
C GLY A 524 -9.17 30.60 -4.11
N ARG A 525 -7.85 30.73 -4.35
CA ARG A 525 -7.27 30.78 -5.69
C ARG A 525 -6.55 29.51 -6.07
N TRP A 526 -6.46 29.30 -7.38
CA TRP A 526 -5.65 28.26 -8.00
C TRP A 526 -4.21 28.71 -8.18
N SER A 527 -3.29 27.77 -8.04
CA SER A 527 -1.89 27.90 -8.43
C SER A 527 -1.50 26.69 -9.29
N SER A 528 -0.38 26.84 -10.00
CA SER A 528 0.06 25.87 -11.00
C SER A 528 -1.01 25.60 -12.09
N TYR A 529 -1.90 26.58 -12.31
CA TYR A 529 -3.00 26.53 -13.29
C TYR A 529 -2.71 27.37 -14.56
N PRO A 530 -3.08 26.90 -15.78
CA PRO A 530 -3.72 25.61 -16.06
C PRO A 530 -2.82 24.44 -15.68
N SER A 531 -3.46 23.31 -15.43
CA SER A 531 -2.76 22.09 -15.05
C SER A 531 -1.64 21.74 -16.03
N HIS A 532 -0.53 21.24 -15.50
CA HIS A 532 0.69 20.97 -16.24
C HIS A 532 1.46 19.80 -15.65
N TYR A 533 2.39 19.27 -16.42
CA TYR A 533 3.25 18.15 -16.05
C TYR A 533 4.64 18.31 -16.66
N HIS A 534 5.58 17.52 -16.15
CA HIS A 534 6.93 17.35 -16.69
C HIS A 534 7.54 16.04 -16.17
N GLU A 535 8.69 15.66 -16.74
CA GLU A 535 9.32 14.37 -16.42
C GLU A 535 10.19 14.39 -15.16
N GLN A 536 10.66 15.58 -14.77
CA GLN A 536 11.56 15.73 -13.64
C GLN A 536 10.83 15.51 -12.31
N PRO A 537 11.47 14.84 -11.32
CA PRO A 537 10.92 14.73 -9.97
C PRO A 537 10.73 16.09 -9.32
N GLU A 538 9.58 16.29 -8.68
CA GLU A 538 9.23 17.53 -7.99
C GLU A 538 8.55 17.25 -6.66
N ILE A 539 8.85 18.09 -5.68
CA ILE A 539 8.29 17.99 -4.34
C ILE A 539 7.72 19.36 -3.94
N TYR A 540 6.49 19.33 -3.43
CA TYR A 540 5.81 20.46 -2.81
C TYR A 540 5.73 20.28 -1.30
N HIS A 541 6.01 21.35 -0.56
CA HIS A 541 5.86 21.39 0.89
C HIS A 541 5.03 22.60 1.32
N TYR A 542 4.03 22.35 2.17
CA TYR A 542 2.94 23.30 2.38
C TYR A 542 2.92 23.94 3.77
N ARG A 543 2.59 25.24 3.80
CA ARG A 543 2.18 25.98 5.00
C ARG A 543 0.91 26.78 4.70
N PHE A 544 0.12 27.03 5.73
CA PHE A 544 -1.05 27.90 5.66
C PHE A 544 -0.90 29.07 6.63
N THR A 545 -1.60 30.17 6.35
CA THR A 545 -1.67 31.31 7.28
C THR A 545 -2.27 30.92 8.64
N GLU A 546 -3.11 29.89 8.66
CA GLU A 546 -3.73 29.34 9.87
C GLU A 546 -3.54 27.81 9.89
N PRO A 547 -3.27 27.17 11.05
CA PRO A 547 -2.99 25.73 11.12
C PRO A 547 -4.10 24.82 10.59
N GLN A 548 -5.36 25.24 10.65
CA GLN A 548 -6.54 24.53 10.13
C GLN A 548 -6.78 24.77 8.62
N GLY A 549 -5.95 25.58 7.97
CA GLY A 549 -6.01 25.81 6.54
C GLY A 549 -5.83 24.51 5.76
N TYR A 550 -6.49 24.43 4.61
CA TYR A 550 -6.39 23.28 3.72
C TYR A 550 -6.43 23.73 2.26
N ALA A 551 -5.98 22.86 1.39
CA ALA A 551 -6.02 23.02 -0.05
C ALA A 551 -6.41 21.69 -0.72
N PHE A 552 -6.73 21.77 -2.00
CA PHE A 552 -6.88 20.59 -2.85
C PHE A 552 -5.84 20.61 -3.95
N GLY A 553 -5.09 19.52 -4.11
CA GLY A 553 -4.10 19.35 -5.16
C GLY A 553 -4.49 18.23 -6.11
N GLU A 554 -4.12 18.36 -7.37
CA GLU A 554 -4.23 17.29 -8.36
C GLU A 554 -3.14 16.25 -8.11
N ASN A 555 -3.52 14.98 -8.28
CA ASN A 555 -2.63 13.84 -8.40
C ASN A 555 -3.05 13.08 -9.66
N GLY A 556 -2.76 13.66 -10.83
CA GLY A 556 -3.26 13.12 -12.10
C GLY A 556 -4.78 13.32 -12.18
N LYS A 557 -5.54 12.23 -12.12
CA LYS A 557 -7.01 12.26 -12.08
C LYS A 557 -7.58 12.27 -10.66
N GLU A 558 -6.74 12.05 -9.65
CA GLU A 558 -7.15 12.06 -8.24
C GLU A 558 -7.00 13.43 -7.61
N VAL A 559 -7.64 13.63 -6.45
CA VAL A 559 -7.57 14.87 -5.68
C VAL A 559 -7.02 14.57 -4.29
N LEU A 560 -5.97 15.31 -3.91
CA LEU A 560 -5.35 15.28 -2.59
C LEU A 560 -5.92 16.38 -1.72
N ARG A 561 -6.30 16.06 -0.48
CA ARG A 561 -6.56 17.07 0.56
C ARG A 561 -5.25 17.40 1.28
N ILE A 562 -4.72 18.58 1.00
CA ILE A 562 -3.47 19.10 1.54
C ILE A 562 -3.75 19.92 2.79
N GLU A 563 -2.97 19.68 3.85
CA GLU A 563 -3.07 20.33 5.15
C GLU A 563 -1.70 20.89 5.56
N ASN A 564 -1.66 21.63 6.67
CA ASN A 564 -0.45 22.27 7.15
C ASN A 564 0.65 21.23 7.43
N TYR A 565 1.89 21.53 7.01
CA TYR A 565 3.08 20.66 7.09
C TYR A 565 3.13 19.46 6.14
N ASP A 566 2.11 19.26 5.31
CA ASP A 566 2.13 18.16 4.34
C ASP A 566 3.23 18.33 3.29
N THR A 567 3.70 17.20 2.78
CA THR A 567 4.68 17.14 1.68
C THR A 567 4.12 16.26 0.58
N TYR A 568 3.95 16.83 -0.61
CA TYR A 568 3.46 16.13 -1.79
C TYR A 568 4.62 15.84 -2.74
N ARG A 569 4.78 14.56 -3.08
CA ARG A 569 5.73 14.06 -4.06
C ARG A 569 5.00 13.83 -5.37
N ILE A 570 5.39 14.57 -6.39
CA ILE A 570 4.71 14.57 -7.69
C ILE A 570 5.34 13.46 -8.53
N ALA A 571 4.52 12.51 -8.99
CA ALA A 571 5.01 11.45 -9.85
C ALA A 571 5.35 11.98 -11.25
N ASN A 572 6.28 11.29 -11.91
CA ASN A 572 6.73 11.63 -13.26
C ASN A 572 5.54 11.75 -14.24
N GLY A 573 5.48 12.86 -14.97
CA GLY A 573 4.47 13.09 -16.02
C GLY A 573 3.07 13.37 -15.49
N GLN A 574 2.91 13.52 -14.17
CA GLN A 574 1.62 13.71 -13.54
C GLN A 574 1.25 15.19 -13.44
N THR A 575 -0.03 15.48 -13.66
CA THR A 575 -0.59 16.82 -13.46
C THR A 575 -0.75 17.15 -11.98
N HIS A 576 -0.37 18.38 -11.60
CA HIS A 576 -0.24 18.78 -10.19
C HIS A 576 -0.64 20.25 -9.92
N ALA A 577 -1.76 20.73 -10.49
CA ALA A 577 -2.32 22.02 -10.07
C ALA A 577 -2.91 21.95 -8.65
N HIS A 578 -2.98 23.06 -7.92
CA HIS A 578 -3.62 23.08 -6.60
C HIS A 578 -4.43 24.35 -6.35
N CYS A 579 -5.38 24.27 -5.43
CA CYS A 579 -6.28 25.37 -5.06
C CYS A 579 -6.35 25.52 -3.55
N ALA A 580 -6.08 26.73 -3.06
CA ALA A 580 -6.22 27.06 -1.65
C ALA A 580 -7.70 27.17 -1.27
N ALA A 581 -8.09 26.66 -0.10
CA ALA A 581 -9.44 26.86 0.40
C ALA A 581 -9.73 28.36 0.63
N PRO A 582 -11.01 28.78 0.54
CA PRO A 582 -11.40 30.14 0.91
C PRO A 582 -10.97 30.47 2.34
N GLY A 583 -10.50 31.70 2.55
CA GLY A 583 -10.05 32.21 3.86
C GLY A 583 -8.62 31.90 4.26
N TYR A 584 -7.89 31.01 3.56
CA TYR A 584 -6.52 30.64 3.91
C TYR A 584 -5.56 30.89 2.75
N ALA A 585 -4.52 31.69 2.95
CA ALA A 585 -3.44 31.74 1.98
C ALA A 585 -2.52 30.53 2.17
N LEU A 586 -2.01 30.01 1.05
CA LEU A 586 -1.17 28.83 0.97
C LEU A 586 0.24 29.23 0.55
N TYR A 587 1.22 28.86 1.36
CA TYR A 587 2.62 28.87 1.02
C TYR A 587 3.03 27.49 0.52
N THR A 588 3.70 27.45 -0.62
CA THR A 588 4.26 26.21 -1.19
C THR A 588 5.75 26.42 -1.44
N LEU A 589 6.61 25.71 -0.74
CA LEU A 589 7.98 25.47 -1.20
C LEU A 589 7.91 24.42 -2.31
N TRP A 590 8.54 24.69 -3.44
CA TRP A 590 8.66 23.74 -4.53
C TRP A 590 10.12 23.61 -4.94
N PHE A 591 10.50 22.37 -5.27
CA PHE A 591 11.83 22.10 -5.78
C PHE A 591 11.83 20.89 -6.70
N ILE A 592 12.64 21.01 -7.76
CA ILE A 592 12.70 20.06 -8.87
C ILE A 592 14.14 19.60 -9.02
N ARG A 593 14.33 18.31 -9.28
CA ARG A 593 15.65 17.79 -9.68
C ARG A 593 15.79 17.77 -11.19
N HIS A 594 16.81 18.42 -11.72
CA HIS A 594 17.18 18.24 -13.13
C HIS A 594 17.56 16.77 -13.40
N LEU A 595 17.07 16.21 -14.51
CA LEU A 595 17.54 14.92 -15.00
C LEU A 595 18.79 15.13 -15.88
N LYS A 596 19.69 14.14 -15.86
CA LYS A 596 20.87 14.13 -16.74
C LYS A 596 20.41 14.10 -18.20
N GLU A 597 20.96 14.98 -19.04
CA GLU A 597 20.55 15.20 -20.45
C GLU A 597 19.12 15.71 -20.67
N ASN A 598 18.32 15.88 -19.61
CA ASN A 598 16.93 16.37 -19.68
C ASN A 598 16.65 17.34 -18.51
N PRO A 599 17.30 18.51 -18.48
CA PRO A 599 17.06 19.47 -17.42
C PRO A 599 15.64 20.02 -17.50
N TYR A 600 14.99 20.19 -16.34
CA TYR A 600 13.77 20.99 -16.25
C TYR A 600 13.96 22.36 -16.92
N THR A 601 12.97 22.74 -17.74
CA THR A 601 12.92 24.05 -18.41
C THR A 601 11.58 24.73 -18.16
N THR A 602 10.59 24.44 -18.98
CA THR A 602 9.22 24.94 -18.83
C THR A 602 8.28 23.74 -18.84
N PRO A 603 7.25 23.73 -17.98
CA PRO A 603 6.33 22.60 -17.92
C PRO A 603 5.44 22.54 -19.17
N THR A 604 4.89 21.35 -19.43
CA THR A 604 3.93 21.12 -20.50
C THR A 604 2.52 21.32 -19.96
N PHE A 605 1.77 22.26 -20.53
CA PHE A 605 0.39 22.55 -20.14
C PHE A 605 -0.61 21.68 -20.90
N ILE A 606 -1.73 21.38 -20.26
CA ILE A 606 -2.84 20.67 -20.91
C ILE A 606 -3.47 21.59 -21.97
N LYS A 607 -3.42 21.15 -23.23
CA LYS A 607 -3.78 21.93 -24.42
C LYS A 607 -5.21 22.48 -24.37
N GLU A 608 -6.14 21.70 -23.84
CA GLU A 608 -7.55 22.03 -23.66
C GLU A 608 -7.75 23.25 -22.74
N HIS A 609 -6.80 23.51 -21.85
CA HIS A 609 -6.86 24.57 -20.85
C HIS A 609 -5.92 25.75 -21.15
N GLU A 610 -5.09 25.70 -22.20
CA GLU A 610 -4.14 26.78 -22.52
C GLU A 610 -4.79 28.15 -22.73
N TRP A 611 -6.04 28.19 -23.19
CA TRP A 611 -6.80 29.44 -23.39
C TRP A 611 -6.89 30.30 -22.11
N THR A 612 -6.74 29.68 -20.94
CA THR A 612 -6.79 30.33 -19.62
C THR A 612 -5.59 31.21 -19.31
N ARG A 613 -4.52 31.14 -20.11
CA ARG A 613 -3.25 31.84 -19.88
C ARG A 613 -3.17 33.25 -20.49
N THR A 614 -4.27 33.74 -21.07
CA THR A 614 -4.30 35.03 -21.77
C THR A 614 -5.43 35.91 -21.26
N HIS A 615 -5.31 37.24 -21.38
CA HIS A 615 -6.38 38.17 -20.98
C HIS A 615 -7.74 37.90 -21.67
N LYS A 616 -7.76 37.21 -22.82
CA LYS A 616 -9.02 36.79 -23.47
C LYS A 616 -9.83 35.85 -22.59
N ALA A 617 -9.21 35.16 -21.63
CA ALA A 617 -9.87 34.28 -20.68
C ALA A 617 -10.91 35.01 -19.81
N ASN A 618 -10.70 36.31 -19.53
CA ASN A 618 -11.65 37.14 -18.75
C ASN A 618 -13.03 37.23 -19.41
N ASN A 619 -13.11 37.11 -20.74
CA ASN A 619 -14.38 37.10 -21.46
C ASN A 619 -15.20 35.81 -21.23
N ARG A 620 -14.56 34.74 -20.73
CA ARG A 620 -15.17 33.44 -20.46
C ARG A 620 -15.45 33.21 -18.99
N VAL A 621 -14.94 34.07 -18.10
CA VAL A 621 -15.30 34.03 -16.68
C VAL A 621 -16.81 34.28 -16.58
N TRP A 622 -17.49 33.45 -15.78
CA TRP A 622 -18.92 33.56 -15.61
C TRP A 622 -19.28 34.89 -14.94
N LYS A 623 -20.17 35.66 -15.57
CA LYS A 623 -20.66 36.95 -15.06
C LYS A 623 -22.15 36.87 -14.74
N THR A 624 -22.56 37.49 -13.64
CA THR A 624 -23.98 37.62 -13.30
C THR A 624 -24.69 38.51 -14.34
N GLY A 625 -26.00 38.29 -14.56
CA GLY A 625 -26.77 38.95 -15.63
C GLY A 625 -26.85 40.48 -15.58
N LEU A 626 -26.34 41.13 -14.53
CA LEU A 626 -26.27 42.59 -14.41
C LEU A 626 -25.17 43.21 -15.29
N ASP A 627 -24.09 42.48 -15.59
CA ASP A 627 -22.96 42.95 -16.41
C ASP A 627 -23.15 42.79 -17.92
N ARG A 628 -24.20 42.07 -18.37
CA ARG A 628 -24.45 41.81 -19.80
C ARG A 628 -25.05 43.00 -20.57
N ARG A 629 -25.43 44.09 -19.89
CA ARG A 629 -26.13 45.22 -20.52
C ARG A 629 -25.25 46.25 -21.24
N CYS A 630 -23.91 46.14 -21.16
CA CYS A 630 -23.03 47.20 -21.67
C CYS A 630 -22.25 46.91 -22.95
N ASN A 631 -22.32 45.73 -23.56
CA ASN A 631 -21.59 45.49 -24.82
C ASN A 631 -22.27 44.44 -25.72
N GLN A 632 -23.22 44.89 -26.56
CA GLN A 632 -23.30 44.65 -28.03
C GLN A 632 -24.74 44.73 -28.59
N PRO A 633 -24.90 45.10 -29.88
CA PRO A 633 -26.18 45.36 -30.53
C PRO A 633 -26.93 44.07 -30.83
N THR A 634 -28.22 44.05 -30.53
CA THR A 634 -29.13 42.92 -30.76
C THR A 634 -29.34 42.64 -32.24
N HIS A 635 -28.86 41.49 -32.72
CA HIS A 635 -29.56 40.74 -33.78
C HIS A 635 -29.39 39.24 -33.53
N CYS A 636 -30.50 38.59 -33.13
CA CYS A 636 -30.68 37.16 -33.26
C CYS A 636 -32.15 36.94 -33.70
N PRO A 637 -32.42 36.19 -34.78
CA PRO A 637 -33.77 35.87 -35.20
C PRO A 637 -34.23 34.50 -34.65
N HIS A 638 -35.53 34.47 -34.32
CA HIS A 638 -36.48 33.36 -34.37
C HIS A 638 -36.27 32.08 -33.53
N ASP A 639 -37.25 31.93 -32.62
CA ASP A 639 -38.17 30.80 -32.46
C ASP A 639 -37.63 29.37 -32.29
N LEU A 640 -38.07 28.74 -31.19
CA LEU A 640 -39.09 27.69 -31.25
C LEU A 640 -39.60 27.36 -29.82
N VAL A 641 -40.92 27.50 -29.67
CA VAL A 641 -41.83 26.50 -29.05
C VAL A 641 -41.97 26.53 -27.52
N THR A 642 -42.99 27.30 -27.12
CA THR A 642 -44.19 26.91 -26.34
C THR A 642 -44.00 25.84 -25.25
N GLY A 643 -44.49 25.98 -24.02
CA GLY A 643 -45.62 26.76 -23.54
C GLY A 643 -46.37 25.86 -22.55
N LEU A 644 -46.73 26.38 -21.38
CA LEU A 644 -47.96 26.06 -20.64
C LEU A 644 -48.04 27.00 -19.43
N SER A 645 -49.01 27.88 -19.54
CA SER A 645 -49.52 28.84 -18.56
C SER A 645 -50.28 28.16 -17.43
N ALA A 646 -50.24 28.72 -16.22
CA ALA A 646 -51.45 29.03 -15.46
C ALA A 646 -51.15 30.02 -14.33
N GLU A 647 -51.94 31.09 -14.34
CA GLU A 647 -52.10 32.18 -13.37
C GLU A 647 -52.52 31.63 -11.99
N SER A 648 -52.29 32.30 -10.86
CA SER A 648 -53.08 33.46 -10.47
C SER A 648 -52.63 34.04 -9.11
N SER A 649 -52.75 35.35 -9.03
CA SER A 649 -52.67 36.23 -7.87
C SER A 649 -53.70 35.93 -6.78
N LEU A 650 -53.39 36.23 -5.51
CA LEU A 650 -54.20 37.13 -4.67
C LEU A 650 -53.54 37.40 -3.30
N SER A 651 -53.53 38.68 -2.97
CA SER A 651 -53.24 39.31 -1.69
C SER A 651 -54.34 39.04 -0.64
N SER A 652 -53.97 38.89 0.65
CA SER A 652 -54.38 39.80 1.74
C SER A 652 -54.15 39.21 3.13
N ASN A 653 -53.60 40.06 4.01
CA ASN A 653 -53.58 40.00 5.47
C ASN A 653 -54.89 39.50 6.13
N THR A 654 -54.76 38.70 7.20
CA THR A 654 -55.22 38.97 8.60
C THR A 654 -55.51 37.67 9.38
N GLY A 655 -55.07 37.62 10.65
CA GLY A 655 -55.84 37.01 11.73
C GLY A 655 -55.60 35.54 12.14
N SER A 656 -54.75 35.35 13.16
CA SER A 656 -54.98 34.51 14.37
C SER A 656 -55.44 33.05 14.25
N ARG A 657 -54.58 32.09 14.62
CA ARG A 657 -54.64 31.30 15.89
C ARG A 657 -53.67 30.11 15.91
N GLU A 658 -52.99 30.03 17.05
CA GLU A 658 -52.26 28.95 17.72
C GLU A 658 -52.47 27.48 17.32
N GLN A 659 -51.33 26.77 17.20
CA GLN A 659 -50.99 25.42 17.68
C GLN A 659 -49.47 25.25 17.38
N VAL A 660 -48.55 24.68 18.16
CA VAL A 660 -48.49 23.92 19.41
C VAL A 660 -47.05 24.11 19.93
N ALA A 661 -46.87 24.46 21.21
CA ALA A 661 -45.62 24.25 21.94
C ALA A 661 -45.98 23.76 23.35
N GLY A 662 -45.68 22.50 23.63
CA GLY A 662 -45.88 21.86 24.93
C GLY A 662 -44.92 22.40 25.99
N GLY A 663 -45.47 22.69 27.17
CA GLY A 663 -44.72 23.02 28.38
C GLY A 663 -44.06 21.79 29.04
N ARG A 664 -43.51 21.83 30.25
CA ARG A 664 -43.26 22.90 31.24
C ARG A 664 -42.51 22.22 32.41
N LYS A 665 -41.81 23.06 33.20
CA LYS A 665 -41.58 23.00 34.67
C LYS A 665 -40.45 22.13 35.28
N GLN A 666 -39.54 22.84 35.95
CA GLN A 666 -38.98 22.53 37.27
C GLN A 666 -40.05 22.75 38.38
N ASP A 667 -40.06 21.98 39.48
CA ASP A 667 -39.40 22.35 40.76
C ASP A 667 -39.78 21.38 41.93
N GLY A 668 -38.81 21.14 42.83
CA GLY A 668 -38.84 20.69 44.24
C GLY A 668 -39.59 19.40 44.66
N SER A 669 -39.20 18.60 45.66
CA SER A 669 -38.07 18.59 46.61
C SER A 669 -38.24 17.37 47.55
N GLN A 670 -37.13 16.88 48.14
CA GLN A 670 -37.02 16.13 49.41
C GLN A 670 -37.49 14.66 49.51
N VAL A 671 -36.91 13.72 50.29
CA VAL A 671 -35.56 13.34 50.83
C VAL A 671 -35.74 11.88 51.34
N TRP A 672 -34.65 11.09 51.38
CA TRP A 672 -34.28 10.02 52.35
C TRP A 672 -34.09 8.58 51.81
N LYS A 673 -32.81 8.19 51.90
CA LYS A 673 -32.24 6.94 52.45
C LYS A 673 -31.95 5.72 51.56
N ASN A 674 -30.63 5.52 51.45
CA ASN A 674 -29.84 4.33 51.81
C ASN A 674 -29.96 3.01 51.03
N ASN A 675 -28.75 2.54 50.71
CA ASN A 675 -28.23 1.18 50.79
C ASN A 675 -28.43 0.23 49.60
N ASN A 676 -27.31 0.02 48.90
CA ASN A 676 -26.52 -1.22 48.89
C ASN A 676 -27.09 -2.52 48.30
N PHE A 677 -26.25 -3.11 47.43
CA PHE A 677 -25.99 -4.53 47.15
C PHE A 677 -26.96 -5.36 46.30
N LYS A 678 -26.35 -5.99 45.27
CA LYS A 678 -26.60 -7.33 44.68
C LYS A 678 -27.94 -7.51 43.94
N GLU A 679 -28.04 -8.25 42.85
CA GLU A 679 -27.23 -9.36 42.29
C GLU A 679 -26.86 -9.15 40.82
#